data_AF-A0A439SHE1-F1
#
_entry.id   AF-A0A439SHE1-F1
#
_cell.length_a   1.000
_cell.length_b   1.000
_cell.length_c   1.000
_cell.angle_alpha   90.00
_cell.angle_beta   90.00
_cell.angle_gamma   90.00
#
_symmetry.space_group_name_H-M   'P 1'
#
loop_
_entity.id
_entity.type
_entity.pdbx_description
1 polymer ?
#
loop_
_entity_poly.entity_id
_entity_poly.type
_entity_poly.pdbx_seq_one_letter_code
_entity_poly.pdbx_strand_id
1 'polypeptide(L)'
;LEAARLKRNRPAGPVIAAGSTGSIPATAELLGVIAGLPNGAVVLPGLDKGLDEASFAAISAPGARPATLGHPQFGLAKLIGGIGVPRADVEEIVPADRALAIRAALVGEALRPAETTELWTETRPGFEAEDIRQALAGVTLVEAANERDEAVAIAIALKRAVEQPGQRAALVTGDRALARRVSVELLRFGVAADDSGGTPLTNTPAATLLRLALQAVFRPGDPVALLSLLKHPLLGLGLDRTSVRPAAEIVELVALRGGTGRPDAASLASLFEARLSGLGDSRPPFWFARLTVRGIEQARDMLARLAEALAPLTAFRGEQDADLAALTRASVIALENLGRAADGGPAELYAGDAGEKLAELLRGLVAASVPFAFAAAEWPDVMDALIAPETVKPAQGTDRNIAIWGALEARLQSVDTLVIGGLNEGVWPRKPESDRFMSRLMKTGIDLEPPERRIGLAAHDFQMAMGAKKVVLTRAARSGDAPAVPSRWLQRMLTFIGKEHAAAPMRRGAALLSWARALDAGERLDFAPRPQPRPPLATRPQHFSVTEIETLRRDPYAVYARRILGLVPLDPVIRDPGAAERGTLFHAILHLFSRRVADPRAPDALQSLVEAGRACFAEAALPADIEAVWWPRFEKLAANIIQWERQRAPDVTSRHAEERAERTVVGRTGVTLSGRADRIDLLAGGMADILDYKTGSSPSKAQAHTLLSPQLALEGALLRRGAFKELGIREPSQLAFVRLKANGDVDPESILEYNRKLRTANELSEDAWARLEKLLFHYADPTTGYLSRALPFREGEVDGDYDHLARVLEWSAGGESDDEAGEA
;
A
#
# COMPACT_ATOMS: atom_id res chain seq x y z
N LEU A 1 25.99 14.35 -41.32
CA LEU A 1 26.17 13.62 -42.62
C LEU A 1 25.17 14.09 -43.67
N GLU A 2 23.87 14.15 -43.37
CA GLU A 2 22.85 14.53 -44.35
C GLU A 2 22.89 16.00 -44.80
N ALA A 3 23.07 16.95 -43.89
CA ALA A 3 23.24 18.37 -44.22
C ALA A 3 24.38 18.60 -45.24
N ALA A 4 25.53 17.92 -45.04
CA ALA A 4 26.66 17.98 -45.96
C ALA A 4 26.37 17.30 -47.32
N ARG A 5 25.51 16.25 -47.35
CA ARG A 5 25.06 15.62 -48.59
C ARG A 5 24.23 16.59 -49.42
N LEU A 6 23.25 17.27 -48.81
CA LEU A 6 22.39 18.25 -49.48
C LEU A 6 23.16 19.47 -49.99
N LYS A 7 24.18 19.93 -49.24
CA LYS A 7 25.07 21.01 -49.69
C LYS A 7 25.87 20.64 -50.93
N ARG A 8 26.42 19.42 -50.98
CA ARG A 8 27.26 18.95 -52.10
C ARG A 8 26.45 18.55 -53.33
N ASN A 9 25.36 17.81 -53.11
CA ASN A 9 24.49 17.26 -54.15
C ASN A 9 23.08 17.82 -53.98
N ARG A 10 22.84 19.03 -54.48
CA ARG A 10 21.54 19.70 -54.39
C ARG A 10 20.48 18.91 -55.16
N PRO A 11 19.36 18.50 -54.52
CA PRO A 11 18.28 17.80 -55.20
C PRO A 11 17.62 18.69 -56.27
N ALA A 12 17.15 18.08 -57.36
CA ALA A 12 16.38 18.80 -58.38
C ALA A 12 14.93 19.11 -57.94
N GLY A 13 14.33 18.20 -57.16
CA GLY A 13 12.97 18.34 -56.62
C GLY A 13 12.89 19.12 -55.31
N PRO A 14 11.67 19.37 -54.81
CA PRO A 14 11.47 20.10 -53.57
C PRO A 14 11.97 19.31 -52.34
N VAL A 15 12.53 20.02 -51.37
CA VAL A 15 12.96 19.46 -50.08
C VAL A 15 12.27 20.24 -48.97
N ILE A 16 11.33 19.59 -48.27
CA ILE A 16 10.49 20.26 -47.27
C ILE A 16 10.73 19.61 -45.91
N ALA A 17 11.01 20.42 -44.89
CA ALA A 17 11.00 19.99 -43.50
C ALA A 17 9.88 20.71 -42.75
N ALA A 18 8.95 19.97 -42.14
CA ALA A 18 7.78 20.54 -41.48
C ALA A 18 7.64 20.05 -40.04
N GLY A 19 7.24 20.94 -39.13
CA GLY A 19 6.88 20.61 -37.74
C GLY A 19 8.06 20.42 -36.79
N SER A 20 9.30 20.59 -37.25
CA SER A 20 10.48 20.52 -36.38
C SER A 20 10.77 21.88 -35.74
N THR A 21 11.08 21.88 -34.44
CA THR A 21 11.51 23.07 -33.69
C THR A 21 13.04 23.24 -33.68
N GLY A 22 13.78 22.40 -34.40
CA GLY A 22 15.25 22.49 -34.50
C GLY A 22 15.96 22.30 -33.16
N SER A 23 15.41 21.46 -32.29
CA SER A 23 15.89 21.37 -30.91
C SER A 23 17.32 20.83 -30.81
N ILE A 24 17.71 19.88 -31.67
CA ILE A 24 19.05 19.29 -31.69
C ILE A 24 19.95 20.09 -32.65
N PRO A 25 21.21 20.45 -32.30
CA PRO A 25 22.09 21.24 -33.17
C PRO A 25 22.24 20.68 -34.60
N ALA A 26 22.40 19.36 -34.72
CA ALA A 26 22.50 18.69 -36.03
C ALA A 26 21.20 18.82 -36.85
N THR A 27 20.04 18.81 -36.19
CA THR A 27 18.74 19.04 -36.85
C THR A 27 18.61 20.50 -37.26
N ALA A 28 18.99 21.45 -36.41
CA ALA A 28 18.99 22.88 -36.75
C ALA A 28 19.90 23.17 -37.96
N GLU A 29 21.10 22.56 -38.01
CA GLU A 29 22.00 22.67 -39.17
C GLU A 29 21.32 22.15 -40.44
N LEU A 30 20.70 20.96 -40.37
CA LEU A 30 19.97 20.39 -41.51
C LEU A 30 18.83 21.31 -41.98
N LEU A 31 18.03 21.86 -41.05
CA LEU A 31 16.95 22.79 -41.37
C LEU A 31 17.49 24.05 -42.05
N GLY A 32 18.62 24.61 -41.57
CA GLY A 32 19.27 25.75 -42.22
C GLY A 32 19.76 25.43 -43.63
N VAL A 33 20.28 24.22 -43.87
CA VAL A 33 20.63 23.79 -45.23
C VAL A 33 19.40 23.72 -46.12
N ILE A 34 18.32 23.11 -45.63
CA ILE A 34 17.07 22.97 -46.39
C ILE A 34 16.48 24.35 -46.72
N ALA A 35 16.44 25.27 -45.76
CA ALA A 35 15.95 26.64 -45.98
C ALA A 35 16.75 27.40 -47.06
N GLY A 36 18.03 27.08 -47.26
CA GLY A 36 18.88 27.68 -48.27
C GLY A 36 18.89 26.99 -49.64
N LEU A 37 18.14 25.89 -49.83
CA LEU A 37 18.05 25.23 -51.14
C LEU A 37 17.08 26.01 -52.08
N PRO A 38 17.33 26.04 -53.40
CA PRO A 38 16.46 26.75 -54.34
C PRO A 38 14.98 26.31 -54.31
N ASN A 39 14.74 25.01 -54.09
CA ASN A 39 13.41 24.42 -53.92
C ASN A 39 13.21 23.88 -52.49
N GLY A 40 13.85 24.52 -51.52
CA GLY A 40 13.80 24.13 -50.12
C GLY A 40 12.77 24.92 -49.32
N ALA A 41 12.10 24.28 -48.37
CA ALA A 41 11.19 24.96 -47.44
C ALA A 41 11.26 24.38 -46.03
N VAL A 42 11.20 25.26 -45.03
CA VAL A 42 11.07 24.87 -43.61
C VAL A 42 9.77 25.45 -43.06
N VAL A 43 8.87 24.58 -42.60
CA VAL A 43 7.58 24.95 -42.01
C VAL A 43 7.66 24.85 -40.49
N LEU A 44 7.62 26.00 -39.83
CA LEU A 44 7.75 26.13 -38.38
C LEU A 44 6.39 25.98 -37.67
N PRO A 45 6.29 25.19 -36.59
CA PRO A 45 5.04 25.04 -35.85
C PRO A 45 4.82 26.20 -34.86
N GLY A 46 3.93 27.13 -35.19
CA GLY A 46 3.46 28.15 -34.25
C GLY A 46 4.52 29.18 -33.82
N LEU A 47 5.30 29.70 -34.78
CA LEU A 47 6.17 30.86 -34.53
C LEU A 47 5.30 32.09 -34.24
N ASP A 48 5.53 32.71 -33.08
CA ASP A 48 4.79 33.90 -32.66
C ASP A 48 5.29 35.16 -33.37
N LYS A 49 4.47 35.68 -34.29
CA LYS A 49 4.72 36.94 -35.01
C LYS A 49 4.14 38.18 -34.30
N GLY A 50 3.33 37.99 -33.26
CA GLY A 50 2.63 39.06 -32.53
C GLY A 50 3.40 39.58 -31.32
N LEU A 51 4.30 38.78 -30.74
CA LEU A 51 5.13 39.20 -29.62
C LEU A 51 5.96 40.44 -29.97
N ASP A 52 6.02 41.45 -29.10
CA ASP A 52 6.79 42.67 -29.36
C ASP A 52 8.30 42.40 -29.46
N GLU A 53 9.03 43.30 -30.11
CA GLU A 53 10.45 43.08 -30.40
C GLU A 53 11.31 43.07 -29.12
N ALA A 54 10.95 43.81 -28.07
CA ALA A 54 11.69 43.81 -26.81
C ALA A 54 11.53 42.48 -26.08
N SER A 55 10.30 41.94 -26.02
CA SER A 55 10.02 40.61 -25.47
C SER A 55 10.66 39.48 -26.29
N PHE A 56 10.67 39.60 -27.62
CA PHE A 56 11.32 38.62 -28.48
C PHE A 56 12.85 38.65 -28.32
N ALA A 57 13.46 39.83 -28.22
CA ALA A 57 14.88 39.98 -27.96
C ALA A 57 15.28 39.39 -26.59
N ALA A 58 14.44 39.50 -25.56
CA ALA A 58 14.69 38.93 -24.24
C ALA A 58 14.85 37.40 -24.25
N ILE A 59 14.17 36.71 -25.18
CA ILE A 59 14.28 35.26 -25.33
C ILE A 59 15.34 34.83 -26.35
N SER A 60 15.74 35.70 -27.29
CA SER A 60 16.75 35.37 -28.31
C SER A 60 18.18 35.83 -27.96
N ALA A 61 18.37 36.54 -26.84
CA ALA A 61 19.66 37.11 -26.44
C ALA A 61 20.75 36.03 -26.18
N PRO A 62 22.00 36.25 -26.63
CA PRO A 62 23.13 35.40 -26.24
C PRO A 62 23.34 35.41 -24.72
N GLY A 63 23.49 34.24 -24.10
CA GLY A 63 23.64 34.14 -22.64
C GLY A 63 22.33 34.34 -21.85
N ALA A 64 21.18 34.12 -22.49
CA ALA A 64 19.86 34.19 -21.86
C ALA A 64 19.82 33.46 -20.51
N ARG A 65 19.19 34.08 -19.51
CA ARG A 65 19.08 33.50 -18.16
C ARG A 65 18.36 32.14 -18.22
N PRO A 66 18.68 31.17 -17.35
CA PRO A 66 18.00 29.88 -17.34
C PRO A 66 16.47 29.95 -17.27
N ALA A 67 15.91 31.02 -16.67
CA ALA A 67 14.47 31.26 -16.59
C ALA A 67 13.80 31.52 -17.96
N THR A 68 14.47 32.21 -18.89
CA THR A 68 13.90 32.54 -20.22
C THR A 68 13.91 31.35 -21.17
N LEU A 69 14.73 30.33 -20.90
CA LEU A 69 14.73 29.04 -21.61
C LEU A 69 13.40 28.28 -21.44
N GLY A 70 12.62 28.63 -20.42
CA GLY A 70 11.29 28.10 -20.17
C GLY A 70 10.18 28.72 -21.04
N HIS A 71 10.48 29.68 -21.91
CA HIS A 71 9.51 30.34 -22.77
C HIS A 71 9.15 29.46 -23.99
N PRO A 72 7.87 29.40 -24.42
CA PRO A 72 7.43 28.57 -25.55
C PRO A 72 8.16 28.87 -26.86
N GLN A 73 8.49 30.14 -27.13
CA GLN A 73 9.10 30.57 -28.39
C GLN A 73 10.64 30.50 -28.39
N PHE A 74 11.29 30.17 -27.28
CA PHE A 74 12.76 30.17 -27.18
C PHE A 74 13.43 29.28 -28.23
N GLY A 75 12.92 28.06 -28.42
CA GLY A 75 13.48 27.10 -29.38
C GLY A 75 13.39 27.58 -30.83
N LEU A 76 12.26 28.17 -31.21
CA LEU A 76 12.04 28.70 -32.55
C LEU A 76 12.85 29.98 -32.79
N ALA A 77 12.97 30.86 -31.80
CA ALA A 77 13.81 32.05 -31.86
C ALA A 77 15.29 31.69 -32.09
N LYS A 78 15.80 30.70 -31.35
CA LYS A 78 17.16 30.17 -31.54
C LYS A 78 17.34 29.56 -32.94
N LEU A 79 16.34 28.83 -33.44
CA LEU A 79 16.38 28.21 -34.76
C LEU A 79 16.47 29.26 -35.88
N ILE A 80 15.54 30.22 -35.93
CA ILE A 80 15.55 31.25 -37.00
C ILE A 80 16.80 32.12 -36.92
N GLY A 81 17.28 32.44 -35.71
CA GLY A 81 18.54 33.13 -35.50
C GLY A 81 19.75 32.33 -36.00
N GLY A 82 19.75 31.01 -35.80
CA GLY A 82 20.79 30.11 -36.32
C GLY A 82 20.74 29.93 -37.85
N ILE A 83 19.56 30.05 -38.47
CA ILE A 83 19.40 30.06 -39.93
C ILE A 83 19.82 31.43 -40.51
N GLY A 84 19.66 32.50 -39.74
CA GLY A 84 19.94 33.88 -40.16
C GLY A 84 18.75 34.57 -40.83
N VAL A 85 17.52 34.13 -40.54
CA VAL A 85 16.28 34.70 -41.09
C VAL A 85 15.60 35.55 -40.01
N PRO A 86 15.26 36.83 -40.28
CA PRO A 86 14.53 37.64 -39.32
C PRO A 86 13.09 37.15 -39.22
N ARG A 87 12.49 37.30 -38.02
CA ARG A 87 11.13 36.84 -37.73
C ARG A 87 10.07 37.41 -38.69
N ALA A 88 10.25 38.65 -39.14
CA ALA A 88 9.34 39.33 -40.06
C ALA A 88 9.27 38.64 -41.43
N ASP A 89 10.36 37.99 -41.87
CA ASP A 89 10.47 37.33 -43.18
C ASP A 89 9.87 35.92 -43.17
N VAL A 90 9.42 35.42 -42.01
CA VAL A 90 8.70 34.14 -41.93
C VAL A 90 7.24 34.36 -42.32
N GLU A 91 6.83 33.76 -43.42
CA GLU A 91 5.46 33.85 -43.94
C GLU A 91 4.49 32.91 -43.21
N GLU A 92 3.24 33.34 -43.09
CA GLU A 92 2.15 32.48 -42.59
C GLU A 92 1.54 31.73 -43.77
N ILE A 93 1.57 30.39 -43.71
CA ILE A 93 1.15 29.54 -44.83
C ILE A 93 -0.37 29.46 -44.95
N VAL A 94 -1.06 29.45 -43.81
CA VAL A 94 -2.53 29.35 -43.75
C VAL A 94 -3.03 30.29 -42.65
N PRO A 95 -3.87 31.29 -42.96
CA PRO A 95 -4.43 32.15 -41.93
C PRO A 95 -5.40 31.36 -41.06
N ALA A 96 -5.29 31.53 -39.74
CA ALA A 96 -6.22 30.93 -38.79
C ALA A 96 -7.59 31.64 -38.79
N ASP A 97 -8.65 30.92 -38.42
CA ASP A 97 -9.96 31.52 -38.13
C ASP A 97 -9.80 32.63 -37.09
N ARG A 98 -10.52 33.75 -37.25
CA ARG A 98 -10.37 34.95 -36.41
C ARG A 98 -10.36 34.64 -34.90
N ALA A 99 -11.29 33.80 -34.42
CA ALA A 99 -11.35 33.44 -33.00
C ALA A 99 -10.11 32.66 -32.53
N LEU A 100 -9.55 31.79 -33.37
CA LEU A 100 -8.32 31.04 -33.09
C LEU A 100 -7.09 31.93 -33.14
N ALA A 101 -7.04 32.88 -34.09
CA ALA A 101 -5.98 33.88 -34.17
C ALA A 101 -5.94 34.77 -32.91
N ILE A 102 -7.11 35.26 -32.46
CA ILE A 102 -7.22 36.02 -31.21
C ILE A 102 -6.80 35.17 -30.01
N ARG A 103 -7.23 33.90 -29.94
CA ARG A 103 -6.82 33.00 -28.86
C ARG A 103 -5.32 32.75 -28.85
N ALA A 104 -4.70 32.56 -30.02
CA ALA A 104 -3.26 32.39 -30.14
C ALA A 104 -2.50 33.64 -29.65
N ALA A 105 -2.94 34.84 -30.05
CA ALA A 105 -2.39 36.10 -29.57
C ALA A 105 -2.55 36.25 -28.05
N LEU A 106 -3.74 36.00 -27.52
CA LEU A 106 -4.02 36.06 -26.08
C LEU A 106 -3.14 35.09 -25.28
N VAL A 107 -2.95 33.86 -25.75
CA VAL A 107 -2.09 32.86 -25.10
C VAL A 107 -0.61 33.27 -25.19
N GLY A 108 -0.14 33.76 -26.34
CA GLY A 108 1.21 34.31 -26.49
C GLY A 108 1.47 35.44 -25.49
N GLU A 109 0.52 36.35 -25.37
CA GLU A 109 0.57 37.48 -24.45
C GLU A 109 0.55 37.05 -22.97
N ALA A 110 -0.26 36.05 -22.62
CA ALA A 110 -0.25 35.46 -21.28
C ALA A 110 1.03 34.69 -20.96
N LEU A 111 1.72 34.13 -21.96
CA LEU A 111 2.95 33.36 -21.77
C LEU A 111 4.23 34.16 -21.98
N ARG A 112 4.12 35.49 -22.13
CA ARG A 112 5.26 36.42 -22.22
C ARG A 112 6.38 36.13 -21.22
N PRO A 113 7.63 36.50 -21.53
CA PRO A 113 8.75 36.39 -20.60
C PRO A 113 8.44 37.06 -19.26
N ALA A 114 9.02 36.54 -18.18
CA ALA A 114 8.84 37.11 -16.85
C ALA A 114 9.39 38.55 -16.79
N GLU A 115 10.45 38.79 -17.57
CA GLU A 115 11.18 40.05 -17.71
C GLU A 115 10.40 41.18 -18.38
N THR A 116 9.29 40.87 -19.06
CA THR A 116 8.45 41.86 -19.75
C THR A 116 6.97 41.74 -19.37
N THR A 117 6.68 41.09 -18.24
CA THR A 117 5.30 40.87 -17.78
C THR A 117 4.59 42.19 -17.40
N GLU A 118 5.33 43.25 -17.07
CA GLU A 118 4.81 44.59 -16.83
C GLU A 118 4.02 45.17 -18.02
N LEU A 119 4.35 44.75 -19.26
CA LEU A 119 3.67 45.17 -20.49
C LEU A 119 2.23 44.61 -20.61
N TRP A 120 1.81 43.70 -19.72
CA TRP A 120 0.41 43.27 -19.64
C TRP A 120 -0.55 44.44 -19.44
N THR A 121 -0.13 45.45 -18.68
CA THR A 121 -0.97 46.64 -18.40
C THR A 121 -1.28 47.42 -19.68
N GLU A 122 -0.34 47.44 -20.63
CA GLU A 122 -0.44 48.17 -21.89
C GLU A 122 -1.15 47.38 -22.99
N THR A 123 -0.94 46.07 -23.02
CA THR A 123 -1.42 45.19 -24.10
C THR A 123 -2.77 44.55 -23.82
N ARG A 124 -3.13 44.33 -22.54
CA ARG A 124 -4.44 43.77 -22.17
C ARG A 124 -5.63 44.63 -22.65
N PRO A 125 -5.57 45.98 -22.62
CA PRO A 125 -6.59 46.83 -23.21
C PRO A 125 -6.76 46.64 -24.73
N GLY A 126 -5.75 46.13 -25.43
CA GLY A 126 -5.84 45.80 -26.86
C GLY A 126 -6.73 44.59 -27.17
N PHE A 127 -7.21 43.86 -26.15
CA PHE A 127 -8.17 42.77 -26.30
C PHE A 127 -9.54 43.18 -25.77
N GLU A 128 -10.45 43.49 -26.69
CA GLU A 128 -11.84 43.82 -26.36
C GLU A 128 -12.55 42.64 -25.68
N ALA A 129 -13.52 42.95 -24.82
CA ALA A 129 -14.26 41.93 -24.07
C ALA A 129 -14.91 40.87 -24.98
N GLU A 130 -15.39 41.30 -26.14
CA GLU A 130 -16.00 40.45 -27.16
C GLU A 130 -14.97 39.54 -27.85
N ASP A 131 -13.79 40.05 -28.17
CA ASP A 131 -12.71 39.26 -28.77
C ASP A 131 -12.26 38.15 -27.81
N ILE A 132 -12.13 38.44 -26.51
CA ILE A 132 -11.80 37.43 -25.49
C ILE A 132 -12.90 36.39 -25.37
N ARG A 133 -14.17 36.82 -25.41
CA ARG A 133 -15.32 35.90 -25.35
C ARG A 133 -15.32 34.94 -26.54
N GLN A 134 -15.03 35.43 -27.74
CA GLN A 134 -14.93 34.62 -28.95
C GLN A 134 -13.73 33.67 -28.89
N ALA A 135 -12.56 34.15 -28.47
CA ALA A 135 -11.37 33.33 -28.27
C ALA A 135 -11.63 32.17 -27.29
N LEU A 136 -12.32 32.43 -26.19
CA LEU A 136 -12.60 31.43 -25.15
C LEU A 136 -13.89 30.63 -25.40
N ALA A 137 -14.61 30.82 -26.50
CA ALA A 137 -15.87 30.14 -26.78
C ALA A 137 -15.72 28.60 -26.79
N GLY A 138 -14.61 28.10 -27.34
CA GLY A 138 -14.27 26.67 -27.40
C GLY A 138 -13.47 26.12 -26.21
N VAL A 139 -13.21 26.92 -25.16
CA VAL A 139 -12.36 26.53 -24.04
C VAL A 139 -13.20 26.14 -22.82
N THR A 140 -12.97 24.99 -22.21
CA THR A 140 -13.61 24.59 -20.96
C THR A 140 -12.55 24.46 -19.87
N LEU A 141 -12.85 24.93 -18.65
CA LEU A 141 -11.91 24.83 -17.52
C LEU A 141 -12.54 24.04 -16.38
N VAL A 142 -11.95 22.90 -16.03
CA VAL A 142 -12.36 22.02 -14.95
C VAL A 142 -11.37 22.14 -13.80
N GLU A 143 -11.86 22.55 -12.63
CA GLU A 143 -11.12 22.48 -11.38
C GLU A 143 -11.82 21.49 -10.45
N ALA A 144 -11.30 20.27 -10.42
CA ALA A 144 -11.82 19.16 -9.65
C ALA A 144 -11.29 19.19 -8.21
N ALA A 145 -12.03 18.62 -7.25
CA ALA A 145 -11.60 18.60 -5.85
C ALA A 145 -10.39 17.67 -5.64
N ASN A 146 -10.31 16.58 -6.40
CA ASN A 146 -9.28 15.55 -6.32
C ASN A 146 -9.07 14.90 -7.70
N GLU A 147 -8.06 14.04 -7.82
CA GLU A 147 -7.68 13.38 -9.08
C GLU A 147 -8.76 12.41 -9.61
N ARG A 148 -9.61 11.84 -8.74
CA ARG A 148 -10.71 10.96 -9.15
C ARG A 148 -11.80 11.77 -9.84
N ASP A 149 -12.24 12.87 -9.23
CA ASP A 149 -13.20 13.80 -9.81
C ASP A 149 -12.71 14.33 -11.17
N GLU A 150 -11.39 14.62 -11.28
CA GLU A 150 -10.77 15.03 -12.54
C GLU A 150 -10.88 13.94 -13.60
N ALA A 151 -10.51 12.70 -13.27
CA ALA A 151 -10.55 11.57 -14.21
C ALA A 151 -11.98 11.31 -14.74
N VAL A 152 -12.99 11.34 -13.87
CA VAL A 152 -14.40 11.16 -14.26
C VAL A 152 -14.85 12.30 -15.18
N ALA A 153 -14.52 13.55 -14.84
CA ALA A 153 -14.87 14.71 -15.66
C ALA A 153 -14.21 14.66 -17.05
N ILE A 154 -12.96 14.21 -17.14
CA ILE A 154 -12.27 13.98 -18.42
C ILE A 154 -12.97 12.88 -19.21
N ALA A 155 -13.29 11.74 -18.60
CA ALA A 155 -13.96 10.64 -19.29
C ALA A 155 -15.31 11.07 -19.88
N ILE A 156 -16.10 11.86 -19.13
CA ILE A 156 -17.35 12.46 -19.62
C ILE A 156 -17.08 13.43 -20.78
N ALA A 157 -16.06 14.29 -20.66
CA ALA A 157 -15.71 15.24 -21.71
C ALA A 157 -15.33 14.54 -23.03
N LEU A 158 -14.50 13.49 -22.95
CA LEU A 158 -14.12 12.66 -24.09
C LEU A 158 -15.32 11.93 -24.69
N LYS A 159 -16.14 11.28 -23.86
CA LYS A 159 -17.31 10.54 -24.32
C LYS A 159 -18.31 11.45 -25.03
N ARG A 160 -18.59 12.63 -24.46
CA ARG A 160 -19.47 13.64 -25.03
C ARG A 160 -18.94 14.19 -26.34
N ALA A 161 -17.62 14.37 -26.47
CA ALA A 161 -17.02 14.89 -27.68
C ALA A 161 -17.24 13.98 -28.90
N VAL A 162 -17.29 12.66 -28.69
CA VAL A 162 -17.46 11.66 -29.76
C VAL A 162 -18.91 11.18 -29.94
N GLU A 163 -19.89 11.79 -29.25
CA GLU A 163 -21.32 11.46 -29.46
C GLU A 163 -21.80 11.81 -30.87
N GLN A 164 -21.20 12.84 -31.48
CA GLN A 164 -21.47 13.20 -32.87
C GLN A 164 -20.64 12.31 -33.80
N PRO A 165 -21.27 11.61 -34.77
CA PRO A 165 -20.55 10.76 -35.71
C PRO A 165 -19.42 11.52 -36.44
N GLY A 166 -18.24 10.90 -36.49
CA GLY A 166 -17.07 11.44 -37.19
C GLY A 166 -16.21 12.42 -36.37
N GLN A 167 -16.60 12.77 -35.13
CA GLN A 167 -15.76 13.55 -34.24
C GLN A 167 -14.71 12.68 -33.56
N ARG A 168 -13.50 13.23 -33.39
CA ARG A 168 -12.42 12.61 -32.61
C ARG A 168 -12.08 13.45 -31.38
N ALA A 169 -11.68 12.77 -30.30
CA ALA A 169 -11.24 13.39 -29.07
C ALA A 169 -9.96 12.73 -28.54
N ALA A 170 -9.14 13.51 -27.84
CA ALA A 170 -7.96 12.97 -27.19
C ALA A 170 -7.67 13.65 -25.85
N LEU A 171 -7.16 12.87 -24.90
CA LEU A 171 -6.54 13.38 -23.67
C LEU A 171 -5.02 13.48 -23.88
N VAL A 172 -4.45 14.62 -23.53
CA VAL A 172 -3.00 14.83 -23.45
C VAL A 172 -2.64 15.03 -21.98
N THR A 173 -1.80 14.15 -21.45
CA THR A 173 -1.33 14.27 -20.06
C THR A 173 0.07 13.71 -19.89
N GLY A 174 0.90 14.39 -19.08
CA GLY A 174 2.17 13.86 -18.60
C GLY A 174 2.00 12.90 -17.41
N ASP A 175 0.82 12.85 -16.81
CA ASP A 175 0.51 11.99 -15.66
C ASP A 175 -0.07 10.65 -16.11
N ARG A 176 0.74 9.59 -15.98
CA ARG A 176 0.34 8.22 -16.29
C ARG A 176 -0.69 7.65 -15.31
N ALA A 177 -0.76 8.14 -14.06
CA ALA A 177 -1.80 7.75 -13.12
C ALA A 177 -3.15 8.35 -13.51
N LEU A 178 -3.19 9.61 -13.95
CA LEU A 178 -4.39 10.22 -14.51
C LEU A 178 -4.85 9.49 -15.78
N ALA A 179 -3.94 9.22 -16.73
CA ALA A 179 -4.25 8.48 -17.96
C ALA A 179 -4.93 7.14 -17.65
N ARG A 180 -4.35 6.33 -16.74
CA ARG A 180 -4.92 5.04 -16.32
C ARG A 180 -6.29 5.18 -15.66
N ARG A 181 -6.47 6.17 -14.78
CA ARG A 181 -7.77 6.45 -14.14
C ARG A 181 -8.83 6.80 -15.19
N VAL A 182 -8.49 7.66 -16.16
CA VAL A 182 -9.40 8.00 -17.27
C VAL A 182 -9.73 6.77 -18.12
N SER A 183 -8.76 5.93 -18.46
CA SER A 183 -9.02 4.67 -19.18
C SER A 183 -10.02 3.78 -18.45
N VAL A 184 -9.90 3.66 -17.12
CA VAL A 184 -10.85 2.88 -16.30
C VAL A 184 -12.24 3.52 -16.27
N GLU A 185 -12.34 4.84 -16.10
CA GLU A 185 -13.63 5.55 -16.10
C GLU A 185 -14.33 5.48 -17.46
N LEU A 186 -13.57 5.46 -18.57
CA LEU A 186 -14.13 5.30 -19.93
C LEU A 186 -14.81 3.93 -20.14
N LEU A 187 -14.36 2.88 -19.43
CA LEU A 187 -15.01 1.57 -19.49
C LEU A 187 -16.46 1.61 -18.99
N ARG A 188 -16.82 2.53 -18.10
CA ARG A 188 -18.22 2.75 -17.66
C ARG A 188 -19.15 3.12 -18.80
N PHE A 189 -18.59 3.70 -19.87
CA PHE A 189 -19.29 4.07 -21.09
C PHE A 189 -19.07 3.07 -22.23
N GLY A 190 -18.45 1.91 -21.95
CA GLY A 190 -18.09 0.92 -22.95
C GLY A 190 -16.99 1.36 -23.91
N VAL A 191 -16.19 2.38 -23.56
CA VAL A 191 -15.11 2.89 -24.40
C VAL A 191 -13.77 2.37 -23.91
N ALA A 192 -13.08 1.60 -24.75
CA ALA A 192 -11.66 1.25 -24.56
C ALA A 192 -10.80 2.24 -25.35
N ALA A 193 -10.18 3.22 -24.66
CA ALA A 193 -9.35 4.23 -25.33
C ALA A 193 -8.02 3.67 -25.83
N ASP A 194 -7.51 4.23 -26.91
CA ASP A 194 -6.14 4.00 -27.39
C ASP A 194 -5.13 4.80 -26.56
N ASP A 195 -4.47 4.15 -25.59
CA ASP A 195 -3.46 4.77 -24.74
C ASP A 195 -2.04 4.54 -25.28
N SER A 196 -1.47 5.58 -25.88
CA SER A 196 -0.15 5.52 -26.51
C SER A 196 0.98 5.19 -25.53
N GLY A 197 0.78 5.52 -24.24
CA GLY A 197 1.74 5.26 -23.18
C GLY A 197 1.59 3.90 -22.52
N GLY A 198 0.60 3.09 -22.89
CA GLY A 198 0.42 1.70 -22.48
C GLY A 198 0.41 1.42 -20.97
N THR A 199 0.46 0.13 -20.62
CA THR A 199 0.54 -0.36 -19.24
C THR A 199 1.95 -0.89 -18.96
N PRO A 200 2.61 -0.51 -17.85
CA PRO A 200 3.90 -1.09 -17.47
C PRO A 200 3.82 -2.62 -17.40
N LEU A 201 4.78 -3.31 -18.02
CA LEU A 201 4.79 -4.78 -18.08
C LEU A 201 4.81 -5.40 -16.67
N THR A 202 5.47 -4.74 -15.72
CA THR A 202 5.55 -5.11 -14.29
C THR A 202 4.19 -5.28 -13.60
N ASN A 203 3.13 -4.65 -14.11
CA ASN A 203 1.78 -4.68 -13.55
C ASN A 203 0.88 -5.72 -14.24
N THR A 204 1.39 -6.48 -15.20
CA THR A 204 0.63 -7.51 -15.90
C THR A 204 0.59 -8.81 -15.06
N PRO A 205 -0.46 -9.63 -15.17
CA PRO A 205 -0.56 -10.88 -14.42
C PRO A 205 0.63 -11.83 -14.63
N ALA A 206 1.09 -12.01 -15.88
CA ALA A 206 2.20 -12.93 -16.18
C ALA A 206 3.54 -12.45 -15.59
N ALA A 207 3.84 -11.15 -15.70
CA ALA A 207 5.03 -10.58 -15.08
C ALA A 207 4.93 -10.62 -13.54
N THR A 208 3.74 -10.41 -12.98
CA THR A 208 3.52 -10.49 -11.52
C THR A 208 3.77 -11.91 -11.01
N LEU A 209 3.30 -12.94 -11.73
CA LEU A 209 3.59 -14.35 -11.40
C LEU A 209 5.10 -14.63 -11.40
N LEU A 210 5.81 -14.20 -12.45
CA LEU A 210 7.26 -14.33 -12.54
C LEU A 210 7.95 -13.67 -11.33
N ARG A 211 7.61 -12.41 -11.05
CA ARG A 211 8.21 -11.66 -9.93
C ARG A 211 7.94 -12.33 -8.59
N LEU A 212 6.71 -12.78 -8.34
CA LEU A 212 6.35 -13.51 -7.12
C LEU A 212 7.13 -14.82 -6.99
N ALA A 213 7.33 -15.56 -8.08
CA ALA A 213 8.14 -16.78 -8.07
C ALA A 213 9.60 -16.48 -7.73
N LEU A 214 10.20 -15.43 -8.32
CA LEU A 214 11.57 -15.01 -8.01
C LEU A 214 11.71 -14.56 -6.55
N GLN A 215 10.76 -13.77 -6.02
CA GLN A 215 10.76 -13.36 -4.62
C GLN A 215 10.63 -14.57 -3.69
N ALA A 216 9.68 -15.48 -3.95
CA ALA A 216 9.48 -16.66 -3.13
C ALA A 216 10.70 -17.62 -3.12
N VAL A 217 11.44 -17.68 -4.23
CA VAL A 217 12.65 -18.53 -4.33
C VAL A 217 13.89 -17.85 -3.75
N PHE A 218 14.16 -16.58 -4.05
CA PHE A 218 15.43 -15.95 -3.66
C PHE A 218 15.35 -15.14 -2.36
N ARG A 219 14.15 -14.88 -1.84
CA ARG A 219 13.91 -14.21 -0.55
C ARG A 219 13.05 -15.08 0.38
N PRO A 220 13.59 -16.21 0.89
CA PRO A 220 12.85 -17.07 1.80
C PRO A 220 12.50 -16.33 3.10
N GLY A 221 11.39 -16.71 3.73
CA GLY A 221 10.91 -16.11 4.97
C GLY A 221 9.86 -15.02 4.80
N ASP A 222 9.51 -14.62 3.57
CA ASP A 222 8.35 -13.74 3.31
C ASP A 222 7.08 -14.59 3.05
N PRO A 223 6.19 -14.71 4.05
CA PRO A 223 4.99 -15.51 3.91
C PRO A 223 3.93 -14.82 3.04
N VAL A 224 3.99 -13.48 2.89
CA VAL A 224 3.04 -12.70 2.07
C VAL A 224 3.36 -12.91 0.59
N ALA A 225 4.64 -12.86 0.21
CA ALA A 225 5.07 -13.18 -1.15
C ALA A 225 4.69 -14.63 -1.53
N LEU A 226 4.93 -15.58 -0.62
CA LEU A 226 4.58 -16.98 -0.84
C LEU A 226 3.07 -17.19 -0.98
N LEU A 227 2.26 -16.61 -0.07
CA LEU A 227 0.80 -16.69 -0.16
C LEU A 227 0.26 -16.01 -1.43
N SER A 228 0.87 -14.90 -1.85
CA SER A 228 0.52 -14.19 -3.08
C SER A 228 0.81 -15.05 -4.31
N LEU A 229 1.92 -15.80 -4.33
CA LEU A 229 2.22 -16.79 -5.36
C LEU A 229 1.18 -17.90 -5.38
N LEU A 230 0.90 -18.54 -4.23
CA LEU A 230 -0.07 -19.64 -4.11
C LEU A 230 -1.50 -19.27 -4.54
N LYS A 231 -1.88 -18.00 -4.33
CA LYS A 231 -3.22 -17.50 -4.67
C LYS A 231 -3.29 -16.80 -6.02
N HIS A 232 -2.18 -16.68 -6.74
CA HIS A 232 -2.11 -15.93 -8.00
C HIS A 232 -3.12 -16.47 -9.03
N PRO A 233 -3.82 -15.61 -9.80
CA PRO A 233 -4.83 -16.04 -10.78
C PRO A 233 -4.32 -17.01 -11.84
N LEU A 234 -3.07 -16.82 -12.30
CA LEU A 234 -2.41 -17.64 -13.32
C LEU A 234 -1.63 -18.84 -12.77
N LEU A 235 -1.71 -19.15 -11.47
CA LEU A 235 -1.09 -20.37 -10.95
C LEU A 235 -1.93 -21.58 -11.36
N GLY A 236 -1.38 -22.43 -12.24
CA GLY A 236 -2.04 -23.59 -12.81
C GLY A 236 -1.42 -24.93 -12.39
N LEU A 237 -0.09 -25.05 -12.39
CA LEU A 237 0.66 -26.28 -12.01
C LEU A 237 0.23 -27.56 -12.77
N GLY A 238 -0.37 -27.42 -13.96
CA GLY A 238 -0.93 -28.53 -14.72
C GLY A 238 -2.26 -29.06 -14.16
N LEU A 239 -2.91 -28.29 -13.30
CA LEU A 239 -4.17 -28.64 -12.65
C LEU A 239 -5.29 -27.68 -13.08
N ASP A 240 -6.53 -28.11 -12.89
CA ASP A 240 -7.68 -27.23 -13.07
C ASP A 240 -7.72 -26.14 -11.99
N ARG A 241 -8.06 -24.91 -12.38
CA ARG A 241 -8.09 -23.75 -11.47
C ARG A 241 -9.01 -23.97 -10.26
N THR A 242 -10.12 -24.68 -10.45
CA THR A 242 -11.08 -25.03 -9.39
C THR A 242 -10.48 -25.98 -8.35
N SER A 243 -9.38 -26.67 -8.68
CA SER A 243 -8.63 -27.53 -7.76
C SER A 243 -7.46 -26.80 -7.09
N VAL A 244 -6.76 -25.92 -7.82
CA VAL A 244 -5.60 -25.17 -7.27
C VAL A 244 -6.03 -24.22 -6.16
N ARG A 245 -7.14 -23.49 -6.33
CA ARG A 245 -7.55 -22.47 -5.34
C ARG A 245 -7.87 -23.08 -3.96
N PRO A 246 -8.71 -24.13 -3.84
CA PRO A 246 -8.98 -24.75 -2.54
C PRO A 246 -7.73 -25.42 -1.93
N ALA A 247 -6.88 -26.03 -2.76
CA ALA A 247 -5.62 -26.61 -2.30
C ALA A 247 -4.70 -25.54 -1.67
N ALA A 248 -4.54 -24.38 -2.33
CA ALA A 248 -3.78 -23.25 -1.80
C ALA A 248 -4.34 -22.72 -0.46
N GLU A 249 -5.66 -22.73 -0.29
CA GLU A 249 -6.32 -22.33 0.97
C GLU A 249 -6.06 -23.32 2.10
N ILE A 250 -6.03 -24.63 1.80
CA ILE A 250 -5.64 -25.66 2.78
C ILE A 250 -4.17 -25.48 3.17
N VAL A 251 -3.28 -25.25 2.20
CA VAL A 251 -1.85 -24.96 2.46
C VAL A 251 -1.71 -23.71 3.32
N GLU A 252 -2.46 -22.64 3.05
CA GLU A 252 -2.46 -21.44 3.87
C GLU A 252 -2.82 -21.77 5.32
N LEU A 253 -3.94 -22.45 5.55
CA LEU A 253 -4.44 -22.75 6.90
C LEU A 253 -3.45 -23.62 7.69
N VAL A 254 -2.87 -24.63 7.06
CA VAL A 254 -2.01 -25.61 7.74
C VAL A 254 -0.57 -25.12 7.89
N ALA A 255 0.03 -24.59 6.82
CA ALA A 255 1.47 -24.28 6.78
C ALA A 255 1.79 -22.81 7.07
N LEU A 256 0.91 -21.88 6.66
CA LEU A 256 1.22 -20.45 6.65
C LEU A 256 0.43 -19.64 7.67
N ARG A 257 -0.49 -20.23 8.43
CA ARG A 257 -1.27 -19.56 9.47
C ARG A 257 -0.89 -20.07 10.85
N GLY A 258 -0.74 -19.15 11.79
CA GLY A 258 -0.40 -19.44 13.17
C GLY A 258 1.05 -19.88 13.41
N GLY A 259 1.45 -19.78 14.67
CA GLY A 259 2.81 -20.09 15.10
C GLY A 259 3.89 -19.21 14.48
N THR A 260 5.13 -19.67 14.59
CA THR A 260 6.31 -18.92 14.19
C THR A 260 7.18 -19.66 13.18
N GLY A 261 7.95 -18.92 12.40
CA GLY A 261 8.93 -19.46 11.47
C GLY A 261 9.10 -18.62 10.22
N ARG A 262 10.04 -19.05 9.37
CA ARG A 262 10.35 -18.42 8.08
C ARG A 262 10.02 -19.40 6.97
N PRO A 263 8.81 -19.34 6.38
CA PRO A 263 8.44 -20.30 5.35
C PRO A 263 9.27 -20.08 4.10
N ASP A 264 9.53 -21.17 3.40
CA ASP A 264 10.31 -21.18 2.18
C ASP A 264 9.57 -22.01 1.13
N ALA A 265 9.45 -21.50 -0.09
CA ALA A 265 8.82 -22.19 -1.20
C ALA A 265 9.42 -23.58 -1.45
N ALA A 266 10.74 -23.75 -1.26
CA ALA A 266 11.43 -25.02 -1.48
C ALA A 266 11.11 -26.07 -0.40
N SER A 267 10.81 -25.65 0.82
CA SER A 267 10.53 -26.55 1.96
C SER A 267 9.07 -26.53 2.41
N LEU A 268 8.20 -25.84 1.68
CA LEU A 268 6.80 -25.66 2.03
C LEU A 268 6.04 -26.99 2.17
N ALA A 269 6.36 -27.97 1.32
CA ALA A 269 5.81 -29.32 1.43
C ALA A 269 6.16 -29.98 2.78
N SER A 270 7.42 -29.92 3.19
CA SER A 270 7.87 -30.44 4.48
C SER A 270 7.27 -29.67 5.66
N LEU A 271 7.15 -28.35 5.54
CA LEU A 271 6.49 -27.51 6.56
C LEU A 271 5.01 -27.90 6.71
N PHE A 272 4.31 -28.12 5.60
CA PHE A 272 2.92 -28.57 5.58
C PHE A 272 2.76 -29.92 6.30
N GLU A 273 3.59 -30.92 5.99
CA GLU A 273 3.53 -32.23 6.65
C GLU A 273 3.85 -32.17 8.14
N ALA A 274 4.87 -31.40 8.53
CA ALA A 274 5.25 -31.22 9.93
C ALA A 274 4.11 -30.56 10.73
N ARG A 275 3.50 -29.50 10.17
CA ARG A 275 2.38 -28.79 10.79
C ARG A 275 1.13 -29.67 10.84
N LEU A 276 0.82 -30.39 9.76
CA LEU A 276 -0.33 -31.29 9.68
C LEU A 276 -0.23 -32.41 10.74
N SER A 277 0.95 -32.99 10.92
CA SER A 277 1.19 -34.04 11.91
C SER A 277 1.05 -33.50 13.35
N GLY A 278 1.57 -32.30 13.61
CA GLY A 278 1.49 -31.64 14.93
C GLY A 278 0.09 -31.19 15.34
N LEU A 279 -0.91 -31.19 14.43
CA LEU A 279 -2.29 -30.86 14.79
C LEU A 279 -2.91 -31.85 15.79
N GLY A 280 -2.36 -33.06 15.91
CA GLY A 280 -2.81 -34.09 16.86
C GLY A 280 -2.32 -33.90 18.31
N ASP A 281 -1.24 -33.15 18.51
CA ASP A 281 -0.59 -32.98 19.82
C ASP A 281 -1.20 -31.86 20.67
N SER A 282 -2.08 -31.05 20.06
CA SER A 282 -2.71 -29.89 20.69
C SER A 282 -4.21 -29.85 20.41
N ARG A 283 -4.92 -28.88 21.02
CA ARG A 283 -6.34 -28.69 20.71
C ARG A 283 -6.46 -28.28 19.23
N PRO A 284 -7.22 -29.03 18.41
CA PRO A 284 -7.28 -28.75 16.98
C PRO A 284 -7.89 -27.36 16.73
N PRO A 285 -7.40 -26.62 15.73
CA PRO A 285 -7.92 -25.32 15.38
C PRO A 285 -9.36 -25.43 14.86
N PHE A 286 -10.12 -24.33 14.94
CA PHE A 286 -11.54 -24.35 14.57
C PHE A 286 -11.79 -24.76 13.11
N TRP A 287 -10.84 -24.46 12.22
CA TRP A 287 -10.90 -24.81 10.81
C TRP A 287 -10.48 -26.25 10.52
N PHE A 288 -10.02 -27.02 11.50
CA PHE A 288 -9.62 -28.42 11.34
C PHE A 288 -10.74 -29.28 10.72
N ALA A 289 -11.99 -29.02 11.11
CA ALA A 289 -13.16 -29.71 10.56
C ALA A 289 -13.39 -29.46 9.06
N ARG A 290 -12.73 -28.45 8.47
CA ARG A 290 -12.77 -28.17 7.03
C ARG A 290 -11.78 -29.04 6.24
N LEU A 291 -10.82 -29.67 6.90
CA LEU A 291 -9.88 -30.55 6.25
C LEU A 291 -10.58 -31.87 5.89
N THR A 292 -10.52 -32.23 4.61
CA THR A 292 -10.95 -33.53 4.12
C THR A 292 -9.73 -34.31 3.64
N VAL A 293 -9.78 -35.64 3.68
CA VAL A 293 -8.70 -36.50 3.15
C VAL A 293 -8.38 -36.11 1.70
N ARG A 294 -9.42 -35.92 0.87
CA ARG A 294 -9.26 -35.46 -0.51
C ARG A 294 -8.58 -34.10 -0.60
N GLY A 295 -8.98 -33.14 0.23
CA GLY A 295 -8.38 -31.80 0.25
C GLY A 295 -6.91 -31.81 0.66
N ILE A 296 -6.54 -32.66 1.63
CA ILE A 296 -5.15 -32.86 2.04
C ILE A 296 -4.32 -33.45 0.89
N GLU A 297 -4.82 -34.48 0.22
CA GLU A 297 -4.13 -35.07 -0.93
C GLU A 297 -3.99 -34.09 -2.10
N GLN A 298 -5.01 -33.25 -2.35
CA GLN A 298 -4.92 -32.18 -3.34
C GLN A 298 -3.88 -31.11 -2.96
N ALA A 299 -3.78 -30.75 -1.68
CA ALA A 299 -2.75 -29.84 -1.19
C ALA A 299 -1.35 -30.44 -1.35
N ARG A 300 -1.18 -31.74 -1.05
CA ARG A 300 0.08 -32.48 -1.25
C ARG A 300 0.52 -32.52 -2.71
N ASP A 301 -0.38 -32.90 -3.62
CA ASP A 301 -0.10 -32.93 -5.06
C ASP A 301 0.27 -31.53 -5.59
N MET A 302 -0.48 -30.49 -5.18
CA MET A 302 -0.15 -29.11 -5.52
C MET A 302 1.24 -28.70 -5.01
N LEU A 303 1.57 -29.02 -3.76
CA LEU A 303 2.86 -28.69 -3.16
C LEU A 303 4.03 -29.42 -3.85
N ALA A 304 3.85 -30.68 -4.22
CA ALA A 304 4.83 -31.44 -4.99
C ALA A 304 5.09 -30.78 -6.36
N ARG A 305 4.03 -30.46 -7.10
CA ARG A 305 4.11 -29.77 -8.40
C ARG A 305 4.72 -28.38 -8.28
N LEU A 306 4.43 -27.65 -7.20
CA LEU A 306 5.03 -26.34 -6.93
C LEU A 306 6.54 -26.47 -6.73
N ALA A 307 6.99 -27.44 -5.92
CA ALA A 307 8.40 -27.69 -5.70
C ALA A 307 9.12 -28.07 -7.01
N GLU A 308 8.53 -28.96 -7.82
CA GLU A 308 9.04 -29.31 -9.15
C GLU A 308 9.08 -28.11 -10.10
N ALA A 309 8.05 -27.28 -10.10
CA ALA A 309 7.98 -26.08 -10.93
C ALA A 309 9.10 -25.08 -10.59
N LEU A 310 9.40 -24.90 -9.30
CA LEU A 310 10.43 -23.98 -8.81
C LEU A 310 11.84 -24.57 -8.80
N ALA A 311 11.99 -25.89 -8.96
CA ALA A 311 13.27 -26.60 -8.91
C ALA A 311 14.38 -25.95 -9.77
N PRO A 312 14.12 -25.52 -11.03
CA PRO A 312 15.14 -24.87 -11.86
C PRO A 312 15.71 -23.59 -11.25
N LEU A 313 14.91 -22.82 -10.52
CA LEU A 313 15.34 -21.60 -9.85
C LEU A 313 16.03 -21.90 -8.52
N THR A 314 15.50 -22.83 -7.74
CA THR A 314 16.10 -23.19 -6.44
C THR A 314 17.50 -23.77 -6.59
N ALA A 315 17.81 -24.39 -7.74
CA ALA A 315 19.14 -24.91 -8.06
C ALA A 315 20.24 -23.82 -8.11
N PHE A 316 19.88 -22.55 -8.29
CA PHE A 316 20.82 -21.42 -8.28
C PHE A 316 21.03 -20.82 -6.88
N ARG A 317 20.33 -21.30 -5.84
CA ARG A 317 20.51 -20.74 -4.49
C ARG A 317 21.94 -20.93 -4.00
N GLY A 318 22.53 -19.85 -3.52
CA GLY A 318 23.91 -19.82 -3.05
C GLY A 318 24.96 -19.57 -4.15
N GLU A 319 24.57 -19.63 -5.43
CA GLU A 319 25.45 -19.29 -6.54
C GLU A 319 25.81 -17.79 -6.50
N GLN A 320 27.11 -17.49 -6.52
CA GLN A 320 27.63 -16.12 -6.42
C GLN A 320 27.89 -15.51 -7.80
N ASP A 321 28.14 -16.35 -8.81
CA ASP A 321 28.48 -15.92 -10.16
C ASP A 321 27.51 -16.52 -11.19
N ALA A 322 26.21 -16.26 -11.00
CA ALA A 322 25.16 -16.79 -11.86
C ALA A 322 25.04 -15.97 -13.15
N ASP A 323 25.07 -16.66 -14.30
CA ASP A 323 24.92 -16.05 -15.63
C ASP A 323 23.48 -15.59 -15.91
N LEU A 324 23.33 -14.39 -16.49
CA LEU A 324 22.04 -13.79 -16.85
C LEU A 324 21.18 -14.72 -17.72
N ALA A 325 21.76 -15.32 -18.77
CA ALA A 325 21.00 -16.15 -19.68
C ALA A 325 20.60 -17.48 -19.01
N ALA A 326 21.44 -18.04 -18.14
CA ALA A 326 21.12 -19.22 -17.35
C ALA A 326 19.97 -18.97 -16.36
N LEU A 327 20.02 -17.88 -15.59
CA LEU A 327 18.93 -17.47 -14.68
C LEU A 327 17.64 -17.16 -15.42
N THR A 328 17.73 -16.51 -16.59
CA THR A 328 16.56 -16.24 -17.43
C THR A 328 15.94 -17.55 -17.93
N ARG A 329 16.74 -18.50 -18.43
CA ARG A 329 16.22 -19.83 -18.84
C ARG A 329 15.54 -20.56 -17.69
N ALA A 330 16.15 -20.58 -16.51
CA ALA A 330 15.55 -21.18 -15.32
C ALA A 330 14.21 -20.50 -14.94
N SER A 331 14.16 -19.17 -15.08
CA SER A 331 12.95 -18.37 -14.84
C SER A 331 11.83 -18.68 -15.82
N VAL A 332 12.14 -18.84 -17.11
CA VAL A 332 11.18 -19.23 -18.15
C VAL A 332 10.61 -20.62 -17.85
N ILE A 333 11.48 -21.60 -17.57
CA ILE A 333 11.05 -22.97 -17.26
C ILE A 333 10.15 -22.97 -16.02
N ALA A 334 10.53 -22.25 -14.97
CA ALA A 334 9.73 -22.16 -13.75
C ALA A 334 8.38 -21.47 -14.00
N LEU A 335 8.37 -20.34 -14.71
CA LEU A 335 7.15 -19.62 -15.05
C LEU A 335 6.18 -20.49 -15.84
N GLU A 336 6.66 -21.19 -16.87
CA GLU A 336 5.84 -22.08 -17.69
C GLU A 336 5.31 -23.29 -16.91
N ASN A 337 6.10 -23.85 -15.99
CA ASN A 337 5.62 -24.90 -15.09
C ASN A 337 4.55 -24.38 -14.11
N LEU A 338 4.73 -23.17 -13.57
CA LEU A 338 3.78 -22.54 -12.64
C LEU A 338 2.45 -22.24 -13.31
N GLY A 339 2.46 -21.65 -14.51
CA GLY A 339 1.24 -21.29 -15.24
C GLY A 339 0.74 -22.34 -16.22
N ARG A 340 1.26 -23.56 -16.17
CA ARG A 340 0.78 -24.68 -16.99
C ARG A 340 -0.70 -24.94 -16.69
N ALA A 341 -1.54 -24.89 -17.72
CA ALA A 341 -2.96 -25.23 -17.62
C ALA A 341 -3.17 -26.76 -17.56
N ALA A 342 -4.40 -27.19 -17.28
CA ALA A 342 -4.76 -28.61 -17.17
C ALA A 342 -4.55 -29.40 -18.50
N ASP A 343 -4.58 -28.72 -19.65
CA ASP A 343 -4.27 -29.29 -20.96
C ASP A 343 -2.76 -29.45 -21.22
N GLY A 344 -1.92 -29.00 -20.29
CA GLY A 344 -0.47 -29.06 -20.35
C GLY A 344 0.20 -27.85 -21.02
N GLY A 345 -0.56 -26.90 -21.56
CA GLY A 345 -0.04 -25.75 -22.29
C GLY A 345 0.24 -24.51 -21.42
N PRO A 346 1.19 -23.64 -21.79
CA PRO A 346 1.40 -22.32 -21.18
C PRO A 346 0.62 -21.19 -21.89
N ALA A 347 -0.42 -21.52 -22.69
CA ALA A 347 -1.05 -20.57 -23.60
C ALA A 347 -1.63 -19.33 -22.89
N GLU A 348 -2.22 -19.52 -21.70
CA GLU A 348 -2.77 -18.41 -20.91
C GLU A 348 -1.72 -17.43 -20.40
N LEU A 349 -0.47 -17.89 -20.14
CA LEU A 349 0.62 -17.02 -19.70
C LEU A 349 1.02 -16.01 -20.77
N TYR A 350 1.00 -16.45 -22.02
CA TYR A 350 1.46 -15.68 -23.18
C TYR A 350 0.30 -15.12 -24.02
N ALA A 351 -0.93 -15.18 -23.50
CA ALA A 351 -2.11 -14.67 -24.18
C ALA A 351 -2.14 -13.13 -24.23
N GLY A 352 -2.50 -12.60 -25.41
CA GLY A 352 -2.66 -11.16 -25.64
C GLY A 352 -1.35 -10.37 -25.58
N ASP A 353 -1.47 -9.04 -25.72
CA ASP A 353 -0.34 -8.13 -25.90
C ASP A 353 0.68 -8.20 -24.73
N ALA A 354 0.18 -8.41 -23.51
CA ALA A 354 1.04 -8.51 -22.32
C ALA A 354 1.90 -9.78 -22.34
N GLY A 355 1.30 -10.90 -22.73
CA GLY A 355 1.98 -12.18 -22.84
C GLY A 355 3.00 -12.19 -23.97
N GLU A 356 2.64 -11.65 -25.13
CA GLU A 356 3.57 -11.49 -26.27
C GLU A 356 4.77 -10.62 -25.89
N LYS A 357 4.54 -9.49 -25.20
CA LYS A 357 5.59 -8.57 -24.78
C LYS A 357 6.53 -9.19 -23.75
N LEU A 358 6.00 -9.97 -22.80
CA LEU A 358 6.81 -10.74 -21.85
C LEU A 358 7.66 -11.79 -22.58
N ALA A 359 7.07 -12.53 -23.51
CA ALA A 359 7.78 -13.53 -24.30
C ALA A 359 8.89 -12.92 -25.18
N GLU A 360 8.65 -11.74 -25.75
CA GLU A 360 9.67 -10.97 -26.48
C GLU A 360 10.85 -10.60 -25.57
N LEU A 361 10.57 -10.01 -24.39
CA LEU A 361 11.59 -9.64 -23.42
C LEU A 361 12.43 -10.85 -22.99
N LEU A 362 11.78 -11.94 -22.56
CA LEU A 362 12.47 -13.14 -22.08
C LEU A 362 13.33 -13.78 -23.18
N ARG A 363 12.85 -13.82 -24.43
CA ARG A 363 13.65 -14.28 -25.58
C ARG A 363 14.87 -13.38 -25.81
N GLY A 364 14.70 -12.07 -25.73
CA GLY A 364 15.80 -11.11 -25.84
C GLY A 364 16.87 -11.32 -24.76
N LEU A 365 16.46 -11.55 -23.52
CA LEU A 365 17.35 -11.83 -22.39
C LEU A 365 18.09 -13.16 -22.54
N VAL A 366 17.43 -14.23 -23.02
CA VAL A 366 18.08 -15.52 -23.30
C VAL A 366 19.08 -15.41 -24.45
N ALA A 367 18.80 -14.57 -25.45
CA ALA A 367 19.68 -14.36 -26.60
C ALA A 367 20.85 -13.40 -26.33
N ALA A 368 20.86 -12.71 -25.19
CA ALA A 368 21.92 -11.79 -24.83
C ALA A 368 23.26 -12.54 -24.65
N SER A 369 24.29 -12.09 -25.36
CA SER A 369 25.63 -12.70 -25.35
C SER A 369 26.64 -11.93 -24.48
N VAL A 370 26.16 -11.04 -23.60
CA VAL A 370 27.01 -10.19 -22.76
C VAL A 370 27.40 -10.98 -21.51
N PRO A 371 28.69 -11.09 -21.16
CA PRO A 371 29.11 -11.72 -19.90
C PRO A 371 28.67 -10.81 -18.74
N PHE A 372 27.56 -11.17 -18.12
CA PHE A 372 26.99 -10.46 -16.98
C PHE A 372 26.60 -11.49 -15.93
N ALA A 373 27.41 -11.55 -14.87
CA ALA A 373 27.24 -12.47 -13.74
C ALA A 373 27.10 -11.69 -12.44
N PHE A 374 26.28 -12.21 -11.53
CA PHE A 374 25.96 -11.62 -10.23
C PHE A 374 25.45 -12.71 -9.28
N ALA A 375 25.32 -12.38 -8.00
CA ALA A 375 24.82 -13.36 -7.04
C ALA A 375 23.36 -13.68 -7.35
N ALA A 376 22.99 -14.96 -7.41
CA ALA A 376 21.64 -15.36 -7.78
C ALA A 376 20.56 -14.77 -6.86
N ALA A 377 20.91 -14.43 -5.61
CA ALA A 377 20.03 -13.74 -4.66
C ALA A 377 19.59 -12.33 -5.13
N GLU A 378 20.37 -11.68 -5.98
CA GLU A 378 20.06 -10.35 -6.56
C GLU A 378 19.13 -10.45 -7.77
N TRP A 379 18.85 -11.68 -8.26
CA TRP A 379 18.06 -11.89 -9.46
C TRP A 379 16.67 -11.24 -9.45
N PRO A 380 15.90 -11.24 -8.34
CA PRO A 380 14.62 -10.53 -8.31
C PRO A 380 14.75 -9.03 -8.60
N ASP A 381 15.80 -8.37 -8.09
CA ASP A 381 16.03 -6.94 -8.30
C ASP A 381 16.52 -6.65 -9.73
N VAL A 382 17.39 -7.51 -10.26
CA VAL A 382 17.86 -7.42 -11.65
C VAL A 382 16.70 -7.60 -12.63
N MET A 383 15.86 -8.63 -12.44
CA MET A 383 14.67 -8.85 -13.27
C MET A 383 13.69 -7.67 -13.17
N ASP A 384 13.43 -7.13 -11.98
CA ASP A 384 12.58 -5.95 -11.81
C ASP A 384 13.13 -4.74 -12.59
N ALA A 385 14.45 -4.52 -12.56
CA ALA A 385 15.10 -3.45 -13.32
C ALA A 385 15.02 -3.67 -14.85
N LEU A 386 15.13 -4.92 -15.32
CA LEU A 386 15.05 -5.27 -16.75
C LEU A 386 13.62 -5.19 -17.29
N ILE A 387 12.59 -5.52 -16.49
CA ILE A 387 11.18 -5.40 -16.87
C ILE A 387 10.70 -3.94 -16.80
N ALA A 388 11.24 -3.13 -15.88
CA ALA A 388 10.80 -1.75 -15.64
C ALA A 388 10.62 -0.84 -16.89
N PRO A 389 11.51 -0.85 -17.91
CA PRO A 389 11.33 -0.03 -19.10
C PRO A 389 10.26 -0.57 -20.06
N GLU A 390 9.85 -1.83 -19.93
CA GLU A 390 8.92 -2.46 -20.85
C GLU A 390 7.47 -2.02 -20.60
N THR A 391 6.77 -1.71 -21.68
CA THR A 391 5.38 -1.25 -21.66
C THR A 391 4.56 -2.03 -22.68
N VAL A 392 3.39 -2.48 -22.25
CA VAL A 392 2.41 -3.18 -23.08
C VAL A 392 1.46 -2.17 -23.71
N LYS A 393 1.41 -2.15 -25.03
CA LYS A 393 0.49 -1.31 -25.79
C LYS A 393 -0.65 -2.19 -26.34
N PRO A 394 -1.92 -1.78 -26.20
CA PRO A 394 -3.04 -2.54 -26.73
C PRO A 394 -2.98 -2.58 -28.27
N ALA A 395 -3.04 -3.77 -28.88
CA ALA A 395 -2.86 -3.95 -30.33
C ALA A 395 -4.18 -3.88 -31.13
N GLN A 396 -5.33 -4.27 -30.56
CA GLN A 396 -6.64 -4.28 -31.25
C GLN A 396 -7.82 -4.03 -30.30
N GLY A 397 -8.90 -3.40 -30.81
CA GLY A 397 -10.18 -3.26 -30.09
C GLY A 397 -10.43 -1.92 -29.41
N THR A 398 -9.55 -0.93 -29.60
CA THR A 398 -9.75 0.43 -29.06
C THR A 398 -10.72 1.23 -29.92
N ASP A 399 -11.50 2.10 -29.27
CA ASP A 399 -12.35 3.08 -29.95
C ASP A 399 -11.44 4.07 -30.67
N ARG A 400 -11.46 4.03 -32.01
CA ARG A 400 -10.60 4.89 -32.86
C ARG A 400 -10.89 6.39 -32.68
N ASN A 401 -12.01 6.75 -32.05
CA ASN A 401 -12.41 8.14 -31.87
C ASN A 401 -11.88 8.73 -30.55
N ILE A 402 -11.43 7.91 -29.59
CA ILE A 402 -10.89 8.39 -28.31
C ILE A 402 -9.48 7.86 -28.09
N ALA A 403 -8.52 8.77 -27.95
CA ALA A 403 -7.13 8.43 -27.67
C ALA A 403 -6.59 9.13 -26.40
N ILE A 404 -5.55 8.56 -25.81
CA ILE A 404 -4.78 9.13 -24.71
C ILE A 404 -3.32 9.21 -25.14
N TRP A 405 -2.77 10.42 -25.09
CA TRP A 405 -1.47 10.76 -25.63
C TRP A 405 -0.53 11.35 -24.58
N GLY A 406 0.76 11.10 -24.77
CA GLY A 406 1.81 11.93 -24.22
C GLY A 406 1.95 13.23 -25.03
N ALA A 407 2.79 14.14 -24.52
CA ALA A 407 3.02 15.44 -25.16
C ALA A 407 3.65 15.31 -26.57
N LEU A 408 4.47 14.27 -26.81
CA LEU A 408 5.13 14.07 -28.10
C LEU A 408 4.16 13.58 -29.17
N GLU A 409 3.32 12.59 -28.84
CA GLU A 409 2.31 12.04 -29.74
C GLU A 409 1.28 13.10 -30.13
N ALA A 410 0.89 13.95 -29.18
CA ALA A 410 -0.03 15.05 -29.40
C ALA A 410 0.47 16.07 -30.45
N ARG A 411 1.79 16.20 -30.66
CA ARG A 411 2.36 17.10 -31.70
C ARG A 411 2.11 16.60 -33.12
N LEU A 412 1.90 15.29 -33.29
CA LEU A 412 1.82 14.63 -34.60
C LEU A 412 0.38 14.35 -35.03
N GLN A 413 -0.59 14.64 -34.17
CA GLN A 413 -1.99 14.25 -34.35
C GLN A 413 -2.91 15.47 -34.17
N SER A 414 -4.09 15.40 -34.78
CA SER A 414 -5.15 16.40 -34.61
C SER A 414 -6.48 15.73 -34.27
N VAL A 415 -7.28 16.42 -33.46
CA VAL A 415 -8.64 16.03 -33.05
C VAL A 415 -9.54 17.25 -32.97
N ASP A 416 -10.86 17.03 -32.96
CA ASP A 416 -11.83 18.09 -32.81
C ASP A 416 -11.90 18.63 -31.37
N THR A 417 -11.76 17.75 -30.39
CA THR A 417 -11.73 18.09 -28.96
C THR A 417 -10.46 17.56 -28.29
N LEU A 418 -9.66 18.47 -27.75
CA LEU A 418 -8.44 18.13 -27.02
C LEU A 418 -8.63 18.40 -25.53
N VAL A 419 -8.39 17.41 -24.69
CA VAL A 419 -8.39 17.56 -23.23
C VAL A 419 -6.94 17.63 -22.76
N ILE A 420 -6.54 18.69 -22.07
CA ILE A 420 -5.21 18.82 -21.44
C ILE A 420 -5.40 18.53 -19.95
N GLY A 421 -4.95 17.35 -19.54
CA GLY A 421 -5.16 16.82 -18.19
C GLY A 421 -4.00 17.10 -17.24
N GLY A 422 -4.32 17.28 -15.95
CA GLY A 422 -3.34 17.38 -14.88
C GLY A 422 -2.55 18.69 -14.92
N LEU A 423 -3.19 19.83 -15.16
CA LEU A 423 -2.56 21.17 -15.19
C LEU A 423 -2.15 21.65 -13.79
N ASN A 424 -1.26 20.89 -13.16
CA ASN A 424 -0.65 21.13 -11.86
C ASN A 424 0.88 21.27 -12.01
N GLU A 425 1.49 22.08 -11.14
CA GLU A 425 2.96 22.12 -11.03
C GLU A 425 3.51 20.72 -10.70
N GLY A 426 4.58 20.33 -11.40
CA GLY A 426 5.15 18.99 -11.29
C GLY A 426 4.68 18.03 -12.39
N VAL A 427 3.52 18.27 -12.99
CA VAL A 427 3.03 17.54 -14.20
C VAL A 427 3.17 18.44 -15.43
N TRP A 428 2.60 19.65 -15.40
CA TRP A 428 2.68 20.66 -16.45
C TRP A 428 3.16 22.00 -15.86
N PRO A 429 4.46 22.36 -15.99
CA PRO A 429 5.56 21.55 -16.51
C PRO A 429 5.98 20.43 -15.56
N ARG A 430 6.54 19.35 -16.13
CA ARG A 430 7.22 18.32 -15.34
C ARG A 430 8.47 18.92 -14.69
N LYS A 431 8.65 18.66 -13.39
CA LYS A 431 9.84 19.11 -12.67
C LYS A 431 11.08 18.49 -13.34
N PRO A 432 12.08 19.29 -13.75
CA PRO A 432 13.28 18.73 -14.34
C PRO A 432 14.05 17.94 -13.27
N GLU A 433 14.32 16.66 -13.57
CA GLU A 433 15.16 15.84 -12.71
C GLU A 433 16.62 16.30 -12.81
N SER A 434 17.30 16.36 -11.66
CA SER A 434 18.75 16.61 -11.66
C SER A 434 19.45 15.42 -12.31
N ASP A 435 20.28 15.71 -13.29
CA ASP A 435 21.14 14.71 -13.91
C ASP A 435 22.11 14.12 -12.88
N ARG A 436 22.25 12.80 -12.87
CA ARG A 436 23.07 12.07 -11.87
C ARG A 436 24.57 12.17 -12.14
N PHE A 437 24.97 12.55 -13.35
CA PHE A 437 26.38 12.62 -13.77
C PHE A 437 26.86 14.06 -13.95
N MET A 438 26.00 14.98 -14.40
CA MET A 438 26.39 16.36 -14.70
C MET A 438 25.54 17.38 -13.97
N SER A 439 26.18 18.30 -13.25
CA SER A 439 25.48 19.44 -12.64
C SER A 439 24.94 20.40 -13.71
N ARG A 440 23.96 21.23 -13.33
CA ARG A 440 23.41 22.27 -14.23
C ARG A 440 24.50 23.21 -14.76
N LEU A 441 25.44 23.60 -13.90
CA LEU A 441 26.57 24.48 -14.25
C LEU A 441 27.51 23.83 -15.26
N MET A 442 27.77 22.53 -15.12
CA MET A 442 28.59 21.79 -16.07
C MET A 442 27.94 21.78 -17.45
N LYS A 443 26.63 21.50 -17.54
CA LYS A 443 25.91 21.48 -18.83
C LYS A 443 25.99 22.81 -19.55
N THR A 444 25.72 23.90 -18.85
CA THR A 444 25.82 25.25 -19.42
C THR A 444 27.24 25.62 -19.84
N GLY A 445 28.26 25.11 -19.15
CA GLY A 445 29.68 25.37 -19.47
C GLY A 445 30.20 24.65 -20.73
N ILE A 446 29.47 23.65 -21.24
CA ILE A 446 29.84 22.88 -22.43
C ILE A 446 28.78 22.96 -23.54
N ASP A 447 27.97 24.02 -23.55
CA ASP A 447 26.87 24.24 -24.52
C ASP A 447 25.82 23.12 -24.57
N LEU A 448 25.74 22.29 -23.53
CA LEU A 448 24.61 21.38 -23.34
C LEU A 448 23.45 22.15 -22.72
N GLU A 449 22.28 21.98 -23.30
CA GLU A 449 21.12 22.75 -22.87
C GLU A 449 20.62 22.29 -21.51
N PRO A 450 20.27 23.23 -20.63
CA PRO A 450 19.88 22.90 -19.29
C PRO A 450 18.45 22.34 -19.25
N PRO A 451 18.06 21.65 -18.15
CA PRO A 451 16.78 20.98 -18.05
C PRO A 451 15.56 21.90 -18.25
N GLU A 452 15.69 23.19 -17.96
CA GLU A 452 14.68 24.23 -18.13
C GLU A 452 14.23 24.36 -19.60
N ARG A 453 15.03 23.97 -20.58
CA ARG A 453 14.60 23.92 -21.99
C ARG A 453 13.42 22.97 -22.23
N ARG A 454 13.33 21.87 -21.46
CA ARG A 454 12.18 20.96 -21.52
C ARG A 454 10.89 21.65 -21.06
N ILE A 455 10.99 22.63 -20.17
CA ILE A 455 9.86 23.47 -19.75
C ILE A 455 9.42 24.33 -20.94
N GLY A 456 10.34 24.95 -21.67
CA GLY A 456 10.02 25.73 -22.88
C GLY A 456 9.34 24.89 -23.96
N LEU A 457 9.83 23.66 -24.21
CA LEU A 457 9.18 22.74 -25.15
C LEU A 457 7.77 22.33 -24.71
N ALA A 458 7.56 22.07 -23.42
CA ALA A 458 6.24 21.74 -22.89
C ALA A 458 5.30 22.96 -22.87
N ALA A 459 5.83 24.17 -22.68
CA ALA A 459 5.08 25.42 -22.82
C ALA A 459 4.63 25.64 -24.27
N HIS A 460 5.51 25.33 -25.24
CA HIS A 460 5.18 25.34 -26.67
C HIS A 460 4.07 24.33 -26.98
N ASP A 461 4.15 23.11 -26.41
CA ASP A 461 3.08 22.10 -26.56
C ASP A 461 1.75 22.59 -25.99
N PHE A 462 1.76 23.24 -24.83
CA PHE A 462 0.57 23.86 -24.26
C PHE A 462 0.01 24.98 -25.18
N GLN A 463 0.88 25.85 -25.71
CA GLN A 463 0.47 26.91 -26.66
C GLN A 463 -0.13 26.31 -27.95
N MET A 464 0.48 25.25 -28.49
CA MET A 464 -0.02 24.56 -29.68
C MET A 464 -1.34 23.83 -29.42
N ALA A 465 -1.48 23.19 -28.25
CA ALA A 465 -2.71 22.53 -27.84
C ALA A 465 -3.88 23.52 -27.70
N MET A 466 -3.60 24.75 -27.25
CA MET A 466 -4.55 25.86 -27.28
C MET A 466 -4.94 26.29 -28.70
N GLY A 467 -4.36 25.72 -29.76
CA GLY A 467 -4.80 25.87 -31.15
C GLY A 467 -5.98 24.98 -31.56
N ALA A 468 -6.32 23.93 -30.78
CA ALA A 468 -7.39 22.99 -31.16
C ALA A 468 -8.79 23.62 -31.10
N LYS A 469 -9.72 23.23 -31.99
CA LYS A 469 -11.06 23.87 -32.09
C LYS A 469 -11.79 23.93 -30.75
N LYS A 470 -11.85 22.81 -30.03
CA LYS A 470 -12.35 22.72 -28.66
C LYS A 470 -11.24 22.23 -27.74
N VAL A 471 -11.04 22.92 -26.62
CA VAL A 471 -10.03 22.56 -25.61
C VAL A 471 -10.68 22.46 -24.24
N VAL A 472 -10.37 21.40 -23.50
CA VAL A 472 -10.77 21.23 -22.11
C VAL A 472 -9.51 21.20 -21.25
N LEU A 473 -9.34 22.20 -20.39
CA LEU A 473 -8.24 22.32 -19.45
C LEU A 473 -8.70 21.74 -18.11
N THR A 474 -7.98 20.77 -17.55
CA THR A 474 -8.37 20.18 -16.26
C THR A 474 -7.24 20.20 -15.24
N ARG A 475 -7.61 20.35 -13.97
CA ARG A 475 -6.73 20.12 -12.82
C ARG A 475 -7.49 19.57 -11.62
N ALA A 476 -6.77 18.86 -10.76
CA ALA A 476 -7.19 18.54 -9.39
C ALA A 476 -6.61 19.54 -8.38
N ALA A 477 -7.44 19.97 -7.42
CA ALA A 477 -7.03 20.82 -6.30
C ALA A 477 -6.20 20.09 -5.24
N ARG A 478 -6.26 18.75 -5.21
CA ARG A 478 -5.47 17.88 -4.32
C ARG A 478 -4.80 16.76 -5.10
N SER A 479 -3.57 16.42 -4.70
CA SER A 479 -2.80 15.29 -5.18
C SER A 479 -2.53 14.37 -3.98
N GLY A 480 -3.18 13.21 -3.97
CA GLY A 480 -3.31 12.43 -2.73
C GLY A 480 -3.94 13.28 -1.61
N ASP A 481 -3.32 13.29 -0.44
CA ASP A 481 -3.82 14.05 0.71
C ASP A 481 -3.42 15.52 0.71
N ALA A 482 -2.47 15.93 -0.13
CA ALA A 482 -1.91 17.29 -0.13
C ALA A 482 -2.58 18.22 -1.17
N PRO A 483 -2.70 19.54 -0.88
CA PRO A 483 -3.09 20.53 -1.88
C PRO A 483 -2.13 20.57 -3.07
N ALA A 484 -2.66 20.66 -4.29
CA ALA A 484 -1.88 20.73 -5.52
C ALA A 484 -1.86 22.16 -6.09
N VAL A 485 -0.65 22.64 -6.40
CA VAL A 485 -0.43 23.98 -6.97
C VAL A 485 -0.84 23.99 -8.45
N PRO A 486 -1.66 24.94 -8.91
CA PRO A 486 -2.02 25.04 -10.34
C PRO A 486 -0.81 25.30 -11.22
N SER A 487 -0.82 24.74 -12.42
CA SER A 487 0.20 25.01 -13.45
C SER A 487 0.40 26.51 -13.62
N ARG A 488 1.66 26.96 -13.60
CA ARG A 488 2.00 28.36 -13.85
C ARG A 488 1.43 28.90 -15.17
N TRP A 489 1.30 28.07 -16.19
CA TRP A 489 0.77 28.50 -17.49
C TRP A 489 -0.72 28.78 -17.42
N LEU A 490 -1.46 27.93 -16.72
CA LEU A 490 -2.88 28.15 -16.42
C LEU A 490 -3.07 29.40 -15.57
N GLN A 491 -2.25 29.58 -14.52
CA GLN A 491 -2.30 30.77 -13.66
C GLN A 491 -2.04 32.05 -14.44
N ARG A 492 -1.01 32.09 -15.30
CA ARG A 492 -0.70 33.25 -16.13
C ARG A 492 -1.83 33.58 -17.09
N MET A 493 -2.39 32.56 -17.78
CA MET A 493 -3.54 32.75 -18.66
C MET A 493 -4.74 33.31 -17.90
N LEU A 494 -5.11 32.73 -16.75
CA LEU A 494 -6.23 33.21 -15.93
C LEU A 494 -6.02 34.63 -15.40
N THR A 495 -4.77 34.97 -15.05
CA THR A 495 -4.40 36.31 -14.58
C THR A 495 -4.53 37.33 -15.71
N PHE A 496 -4.05 37.00 -16.92
CA PHE A 496 -4.12 37.88 -18.08
C PHE A 496 -5.57 38.12 -18.55
N ILE A 497 -6.39 37.06 -18.66
CA ILE A 497 -7.78 37.23 -19.11
C ILE A 497 -8.67 37.87 -18.04
N GLY A 498 -8.39 37.63 -16.75
CA GLY A 498 -9.19 38.10 -15.63
C GLY A 498 -10.37 37.19 -15.27
N LYS A 499 -10.86 37.32 -14.04
CA LYS A 499 -11.89 36.43 -13.45
C LYS A 499 -13.23 36.46 -14.20
N GLU A 500 -13.63 37.62 -14.70
CA GLU A 500 -14.89 37.78 -15.43
C GLU A 500 -14.93 36.92 -16.70
N HIS A 501 -13.86 36.98 -17.50
CA HIS A 501 -13.75 36.20 -18.73
C HIS A 501 -13.51 34.70 -18.48
N ALA A 502 -12.86 34.35 -17.36
CA ALA A 502 -12.69 32.96 -16.93
C ALA A 502 -14.00 32.28 -16.49
N ALA A 503 -15.02 33.05 -16.08
CA ALA A 503 -16.25 32.50 -15.51
C ALA A 503 -17.04 31.61 -16.50
N ALA A 504 -17.04 31.93 -17.80
CA ALA A 504 -17.75 31.12 -18.80
C ALA A 504 -17.10 29.74 -19.03
N PRO A 505 -15.77 29.62 -19.26
CA PRO A 505 -15.06 28.34 -19.25
C PRO A 505 -15.26 27.54 -17.96
N MET A 506 -15.24 28.18 -16.79
CA MET A 506 -15.43 27.51 -15.49
C MET A 506 -16.84 26.97 -15.31
N ARG A 507 -17.88 27.71 -15.76
CA ARG A 507 -19.27 27.21 -15.74
C ARG A 507 -19.44 25.95 -16.59
N ARG A 508 -18.78 25.89 -17.77
CA ARG A 508 -18.77 24.67 -18.60
C ARG A 508 -18.11 23.50 -17.87
N GLY A 509 -17.01 23.74 -17.15
CA GLY A 509 -16.34 22.68 -16.37
C GLY A 509 -17.14 22.24 -15.16
N ALA A 510 -17.84 23.16 -14.49
CA ALA A 510 -18.74 22.84 -13.38
C ALA A 510 -19.89 21.91 -13.82
N ALA A 511 -20.36 22.02 -15.07
CA ALA A 511 -21.34 21.09 -15.64
C ALA A 511 -20.78 19.67 -15.83
N LEU A 512 -19.51 19.53 -16.23
CA LEU A 512 -18.86 18.21 -16.31
C LEU A 512 -18.72 17.59 -14.91
N LEU A 513 -18.35 18.40 -13.92
CA LEU A 513 -18.25 17.97 -12.51
C LEU A 513 -19.60 17.63 -11.90
N SER A 514 -20.69 18.32 -12.26
CA SER A 514 -22.02 17.97 -11.77
C SER A 514 -22.48 16.63 -12.34
N TRP A 515 -22.19 16.32 -13.61
CA TRP A 515 -22.43 14.99 -14.17
C TRP A 515 -21.56 13.92 -13.52
N ALA A 516 -20.28 14.22 -13.25
CA ALA A 516 -19.40 13.30 -12.52
C ALA A 516 -19.98 12.93 -11.14
N ARG A 517 -20.47 13.93 -10.40
CA ARG A 517 -21.14 13.70 -9.10
C ARG A 517 -22.45 12.95 -9.24
N ALA A 518 -23.24 13.26 -10.28
CA ALA A 518 -24.52 12.59 -10.53
C ALA A 518 -24.37 11.11 -10.89
N LEU A 519 -23.28 10.73 -11.58
CA LEU A 519 -22.98 9.33 -11.90
C LEU A 519 -22.74 8.46 -10.67
N ASP A 520 -22.18 9.05 -9.60
CA ASP A 520 -21.86 8.35 -8.35
C ASP A 520 -22.88 8.67 -7.23
N ALA A 521 -23.92 9.46 -7.53
CA ALA A 521 -24.96 9.79 -6.57
C ALA A 521 -25.88 8.58 -6.32
N GLY A 522 -25.89 8.09 -5.10
CA GLY A 522 -26.83 7.08 -4.60
C GLY A 522 -27.81 7.67 -3.58
N GLU A 523 -28.74 6.84 -3.12
CA GLU A 523 -29.58 7.16 -1.96
C GLU A 523 -28.68 7.38 -0.72
N ARG A 524 -28.95 8.44 0.04
CA ARG A 524 -28.21 8.70 1.28
C ARG A 524 -28.65 7.67 2.32
N LEU A 525 -27.75 6.76 2.67
CA LEU A 525 -27.97 5.80 3.74
C LEU A 525 -27.46 6.38 5.06
N ASP A 526 -28.26 6.24 6.11
CA ASP A 526 -27.83 6.56 7.47
C ASP A 526 -26.79 5.54 7.94
N PHE A 527 -25.89 5.98 8.82
CA PHE A 527 -24.92 5.09 9.44
C PHE A 527 -25.64 4.00 10.22
N ALA A 528 -25.13 2.77 10.15
CA ALA A 528 -25.63 1.68 10.98
C ALA A 528 -25.53 2.05 12.47
N PRO A 529 -26.53 1.72 13.30
CA PRO A 529 -26.41 1.93 14.74
C PRO A 529 -25.34 1.01 15.34
N ARG A 530 -24.78 1.42 16.49
CA ARG A 530 -23.85 0.59 17.27
C ARG A 530 -24.50 -0.76 17.62
N PRO A 531 -23.87 -1.90 17.28
CA PRO A 531 -24.52 -3.19 17.45
C PRO A 531 -24.65 -3.59 18.92
N GLN A 532 -25.85 -4.06 19.28
CA GLN A 532 -26.19 -4.57 20.60
C GLN A 532 -27.14 -5.80 20.50
N PRO A 533 -26.69 -6.92 19.90
CA PRO A 533 -27.51 -8.12 19.73
C PRO A 533 -28.02 -8.70 21.06
N ARG A 534 -29.27 -9.16 21.08
CA ARG A 534 -29.95 -9.76 22.25
C ARG A 534 -30.24 -11.25 21.99
N PRO A 535 -29.22 -12.12 22.05
CA PRO A 535 -29.42 -13.55 21.80
C PRO A 535 -30.32 -14.17 22.88
N PRO A 536 -31.11 -15.21 22.55
CA PRO A 536 -31.92 -15.95 23.52
C PRO A 536 -31.08 -16.48 24.69
N LEU A 537 -31.66 -16.53 25.89
CA LEU A 537 -30.94 -16.99 27.10
C LEU A 537 -30.34 -18.39 26.94
N ALA A 538 -31.04 -19.29 26.24
CA ALA A 538 -30.61 -20.67 26.01
C ALA A 538 -29.28 -20.77 25.21
N THR A 539 -28.94 -19.76 24.41
CA THR A 539 -27.71 -19.74 23.61
C THR A 539 -26.58 -18.95 24.27
N ARG A 540 -26.82 -18.31 25.43
CA ARG A 540 -25.79 -17.52 26.12
C ARG A 540 -24.77 -18.45 26.81
N PRO A 541 -23.47 -18.07 26.87
CA PRO A 541 -22.45 -18.91 27.49
C PRO A 541 -22.73 -19.16 28.98
N GLN A 542 -22.73 -20.43 29.38
CA GLN A 542 -22.85 -20.85 30.80
C GLN A 542 -21.49 -21.01 31.49
N HIS A 543 -20.41 -20.65 30.81
CA HIS A 543 -19.05 -20.83 31.28
C HIS A 543 -18.11 -19.77 30.70
N PHE A 544 -17.29 -19.17 31.57
CA PHE A 544 -16.25 -18.21 31.22
C PHE A 544 -14.92 -18.59 31.86
N SER A 545 -13.81 -18.30 31.16
CA SER A 545 -12.49 -18.22 31.81
C SER A 545 -12.31 -16.87 32.51
N VAL A 546 -11.40 -16.81 33.49
CA VAL A 546 -11.00 -15.55 34.13
C VAL A 546 -10.56 -14.50 33.10
N THR A 547 -9.84 -14.90 32.06
CA THR A 547 -9.39 -14.01 30.97
C THR A 547 -10.53 -13.49 30.10
N GLU A 548 -11.58 -14.29 29.88
CA GLU A 548 -12.76 -13.89 29.09
C GLU A 548 -13.61 -12.82 29.80
N ILE A 549 -13.53 -12.69 31.13
CA ILE A 549 -14.30 -11.68 31.88
C ILE A 549 -13.88 -10.26 31.53
N GLU A 550 -12.59 -10.03 31.26
CA GLU A 550 -12.12 -8.72 30.80
C GLU A 550 -12.74 -8.38 29.43
N THR A 551 -12.76 -9.34 28.50
CA THR A 551 -13.42 -9.18 27.20
C THR A 551 -14.91 -8.93 27.36
N LEU A 552 -15.62 -9.70 28.20
CA LEU A 552 -17.05 -9.50 28.44
C LEU A 552 -17.39 -8.10 28.99
N ARG A 553 -16.48 -7.49 29.75
CA ARG A 553 -16.67 -6.12 30.26
C ARG A 553 -16.33 -5.05 29.23
N ARG A 554 -15.26 -5.25 28.47
CA ARG A 554 -14.78 -4.24 27.51
C ARG A 554 -15.51 -4.28 26.18
N ASP A 555 -15.69 -5.48 25.66
CA ASP A 555 -16.36 -5.72 24.39
C ASP A 555 -17.24 -6.98 24.46
N PRO A 556 -18.44 -6.87 25.05
CA PRO A 556 -19.43 -7.95 25.06
C PRO A 556 -19.71 -8.50 23.64
N TYR A 557 -19.70 -7.65 22.61
CA TYR A 557 -19.93 -8.10 21.24
C TYR A 557 -18.89 -9.13 20.76
N ALA A 558 -17.62 -9.03 21.18
CA ALA A 558 -16.62 -10.06 20.89
C ALA A 558 -16.99 -11.42 21.51
N VAL A 559 -17.60 -11.44 22.70
CA VAL A 559 -18.12 -12.69 23.30
C VAL A 559 -19.28 -13.23 22.48
N TYR A 560 -20.20 -12.37 22.03
CA TYR A 560 -21.30 -12.76 21.15
C TYR A 560 -20.78 -13.37 19.84
N ALA A 561 -19.90 -12.68 19.13
CA ALA A 561 -19.34 -13.15 17.87
C ALA A 561 -18.59 -14.48 18.04
N ARG A 562 -17.76 -14.59 19.09
CA ARG A 562 -16.94 -15.79 19.32
C ARG A 562 -17.73 -16.99 19.84
N ARG A 563 -18.55 -16.79 20.89
CA ARG A 563 -19.16 -17.90 21.65
C ARG A 563 -20.57 -18.23 21.19
N ILE A 564 -21.28 -17.29 20.57
CA ILE A 564 -22.67 -17.47 20.15
C ILE A 564 -22.73 -17.67 18.63
N LEU A 565 -22.09 -16.81 17.83
CA LEU A 565 -22.01 -17.01 16.38
C LEU A 565 -20.95 -18.04 15.95
N GLY A 566 -20.00 -18.37 16.82
CA GLY A 566 -18.92 -19.30 16.49
C GLY A 566 -17.90 -18.75 15.49
N LEU A 567 -17.79 -17.41 15.38
CA LEU A 567 -16.83 -16.75 14.51
C LEU A 567 -15.50 -16.65 15.24
N VAL A 568 -14.46 -17.28 14.69
CA VAL A 568 -13.11 -17.25 15.24
C VAL A 568 -12.20 -16.58 14.20
N PRO A 569 -11.45 -15.53 14.57
CA PRO A 569 -10.49 -14.94 13.65
C PRO A 569 -9.47 -16.00 13.23
N LEU A 570 -9.08 -15.96 11.96
CA LEU A 570 -7.94 -16.76 11.52
C LEU A 570 -6.68 -16.23 12.19
N ASP A 571 -5.81 -17.15 12.59
CA ASP A 571 -4.49 -16.77 13.08
C ASP A 571 -3.78 -15.88 12.05
N PRO A 572 -2.91 -14.96 12.49
CA PRO A 572 -2.08 -14.21 11.55
C PRO A 572 -1.24 -15.18 10.73
N VAL A 573 -0.77 -14.67 9.59
CA VAL A 573 0.22 -15.38 8.77
C VAL A 573 1.46 -15.65 9.64
N ILE A 574 2.10 -16.81 9.43
CA ILE A 574 3.32 -17.23 10.11
C ILE A 574 4.33 -16.07 10.13
N ARG A 575 4.92 -15.83 11.29
CA ARG A 575 5.76 -14.66 11.53
C ARG A 575 6.99 -15.05 12.32
N ASP A 576 7.95 -14.14 12.38
CA ASP A 576 9.05 -14.28 13.32
C ASP A 576 8.51 -14.23 14.77
N PRO A 577 9.09 -15.04 15.70
CA PRO A 577 8.78 -14.98 17.12
C PRO A 577 8.83 -13.57 17.71
N GLY A 578 7.76 -13.17 18.38
CA GLY A 578 7.57 -11.84 18.94
C GLY A 578 7.46 -11.83 20.47
N ALA A 579 6.85 -10.78 21.01
CA ALA A 579 6.73 -10.60 22.46
C ALA A 579 5.84 -11.66 23.13
N ALA A 580 4.79 -12.12 22.44
CA ALA A 580 3.86 -13.13 22.95
C ALA A 580 4.53 -14.50 23.08
N GLU A 581 5.30 -14.90 22.07
CA GLU A 581 6.05 -16.16 22.04
C GLU A 581 7.20 -16.13 23.05
N ARG A 582 7.87 -14.99 23.22
CA ARG A 582 8.83 -14.78 24.32
C ARG A 582 8.18 -14.96 25.68
N GLY A 583 6.98 -14.40 25.88
CA GLY A 583 6.21 -14.56 27.10
C GLY A 583 5.94 -16.03 27.39
N THR A 584 5.38 -16.74 26.41
CA THR A 584 5.07 -18.18 26.51
C THR A 584 6.31 -19.02 26.82
N LEU A 585 7.43 -18.73 26.16
CA LEU A 585 8.72 -19.39 26.41
C LEU A 585 9.18 -19.17 27.85
N PHE A 586 9.11 -17.94 28.36
CA PHE A 586 9.55 -17.63 29.72
C PHE A 586 8.65 -18.28 30.78
N HIS A 587 7.33 -18.35 30.52
CA HIS A 587 6.39 -19.11 31.35
C HIS A 587 6.76 -20.60 31.42
N ALA A 588 7.03 -21.22 30.27
CA ALA A 588 7.44 -22.63 30.21
C ALA A 588 8.74 -22.89 30.98
N ILE A 589 9.72 -21.99 30.87
CA ILE A 589 10.99 -22.08 31.61
C ILE A 589 10.76 -22.02 33.11
N LEU A 590 9.96 -21.05 33.58
CA LEU A 590 9.70 -20.87 35.01
C LEU A 590 8.89 -22.02 35.59
N HIS A 591 7.92 -22.53 34.84
CA HIS A 591 7.18 -23.73 35.21
C HIS A 591 8.10 -24.95 35.35
N LEU A 592 8.97 -25.19 34.36
CA LEU A 592 9.93 -26.29 34.39
C LEU A 592 10.91 -26.17 35.56
N PHE A 593 11.37 -24.95 35.84
CA PHE A 593 12.22 -24.65 36.99
C PHE A 593 11.53 -24.96 38.31
N SER A 594 10.30 -24.47 38.52
CA SER A 594 9.54 -24.70 39.76
C SER A 594 9.26 -26.17 40.03
N ARG A 595 9.17 -27.02 38.98
CA ARG A 595 9.03 -28.47 39.13
C ARG A 595 10.34 -29.19 39.45
N ARG A 596 11.49 -28.67 38.98
CA ARG A 596 12.81 -29.30 39.15
C ARG A 596 13.49 -28.91 40.46
N VAL A 597 13.29 -27.67 40.92
CA VAL A 597 14.00 -27.12 42.08
C VAL A 597 13.02 -26.79 43.20
N ALA A 598 13.07 -27.60 44.27
CA ALA A 598 12.23 -27.39 45.45
C ALA A 598 12.70 -26.21 46.32
N ASP A 599 14.02 -26.05 46.49
CA ASP A 599 14.62 -24.93 47.25
C ASP A 599 15.50 -24.05 46.34
N PRO A 600 15.07 -22.82 46.02
CA PRO A 600 15.85 -21.90 45.18
C PRO A 600 17.12 -21.35 45.87
N ARG A 601 17.34 -21.67 47.15
CA ARG A 601 18.58 -21.37 47.87
C ARG A 601 19.68 -22.40 47.60
N ALA A 602 19.36 -23.52 46.96
CA ALA A 602 20.35 -24.50 46.58
C ALA A 602 21.46 -23.85 45.71
N PRO A 603 22.74 -24.27 45.89
CA PRO A 603 23.87 -23.64 45.20
C PRO A 603 23.79 -23.82 43.67
N ASP A 604 23.12 -24.88 43.20
CA ASP A 604 22.89 -25.27 41.81
C ASP A 604 21.57 -24.73 41.21
N ALA A 605 20.78 -23.96 41.97
CA ALA A 605 19.47 -23.46 41.50
C ALA A 605 19.58 -22.59 40.24
N LEU A 606 20.61 -21.73 40.14
CA LEU A 606 20.84 -20.92 38.94
C LEU A 606 21.21 -21.78 37.73
N GLN A 607 22.07 -22.77 37.93
CA GLN A 607 22.44 -23.71 36.87
C GLN A 607 21.21 -24.48 36.38
N SER A 608 20.37 -24.96 37.31
CA SER A 608 19.12 -25.65 37.00
C SER A 608 18.13 -24.79 36.20
N LEU A 609 18.02 -23.49 36.51
CA LEU A 609 17.19 -22.55 35.74
C LEU A 609 17.74 -22.33 34.33
N VAL A 610 19.07 -22.22 34.18
CA VAL A 610 19.72 -22.08 32.87
C VAL A 610 19.54 -23.35 32.04
N GLU A 611 19.65 -24.54 32.64
CA GLU A 611 19.40 -25.83 31.97
C GLU A 611 17.92 -25.99 31.56
N ALA A 612 16.98 -25.56 32.40
CA ALA A 612 15.56 -25.48 32.03
C ALA A 612 15.34 -24.51 30.86
N GLY A 613 16.02 -23.36 30.89
CA GLY A 613 16.10 -22.41 29.78
C GLY A 613 16.55 -23.07 28.48
N ARG A 614 17.70 -23.75 28.50
CA ARG A 614 18.24 -24.45 27.33
C ARG A 614 17.27 -25.47 26.76
N ALA A 615 16.63 -26.27 27.61
CA ALA A 615 15.65 -27.25 27.18
C ALA A 615 14.46 -26.60 26.46
N CYS A 616 13.89 -25.52 27.02
CA CYS A 616 12.75 -24.84 26.41
C CYS A 616 13.13 -24.08 25.13
N PHE A 617 14.32 -23.48 25.06
CA PHE A 617 14.81 -22.84 23.83
C PHE A 617 15.05 -23.87 22.71
N ALA A 618 15.61 -25.02 23.05
CA ALA A 618 15.78 -26.12 22.09
C ALA A 618 14.44 -26.65 21.58
N GLU A 619 13.45 -26.79 22.46
CA GLU A 619 12.08 -27.19 22.10
C GLU A 619 11.38 -26.14 21.23
N ALA A 620 11.58 -24.85 21.52
CA ALA A 620 11.01 -23.76 20.74
C ALA A 620 11.62 -23.59 19.34
N ALA A 621 12.82 -24.16 19.11
CA ALA A 621 13.53 -24.16 17.82
C ALA A 621 13.53 -22.78 17.12
N LEU A 622 13.90 -21.73 17.87
CA LEU A 622 13.86 -20.35 17.39
C LEU A 622 14.88 -20.11 16.25
N PRO A 623 14.62 -19.14 15.34
CA PRO A 623 15.62 -18.68 14.39
C PRO A 623 16.90 -18.22 15.10
N ALA A 624 18.07 -18.54 14.52
CA ALA A 624 19.37 -18.31 15.15
C ALA A 624 19.61 -16.84 15.53
N ASP A 625 19.15 -15.89 14.72
CA ASP A 625 19.24 -14.46 14.97
C ASP A 625 18.36 -14.00 16.15
N ILE A 626 17.21 -14.63 16.35
CA ILE A 626 16.32 -14.35 17.49
C ILE A 626 16.89 -14.97 18.77
N GLU A 627 17.33 -16.24 18.69
CA GLU A 627 17.96 -16.91 19.82
C GLU A 627 19.21 -16.14 20.29
N ALA A 628 20.05 -15.67 19.37
CA ALA A 628 21.24 -14.87 19.68
C ALA A 628 20.93 -13.59 20.48
N VAL A 629 19.70 -13.06 20.39
CA VAL A 629 19.25 -11.89 21.15
C VAL A 629 18.53 -12.28 22.44
N TRP A 630 17.66 -13.29 22.38
CA TRP A 630 16.80 -13.66 23.51
C TRP A 630 17.56 -14.45 24.57
N TRP A 631 18.50 -15.30 24.16
CA TRP A 631 19.25 -16.14 25.06
C TRP A 631 20.13 -15.33 26.03
N PRO A 632 20.99 -14.39 25.60
CA PRO A 632 21.80 -13.60 26.52
C PRO A 632 20.96 -12.73 27.47
N ARG A 633 19.80 -12.26 27.01
CA ARG A 633 18.84 -11.53 27.85
C ARG A 633 18.24 -12.43 28.93
N PHE A 634 17.89 -13.66 28.57
CA PHE A 634 17.41 -14.66 29.52
C PHE A 634 18.49 -15.00 30.56
N GLU A 635 19.75 -15.21 30.17
CA GLU A 635 20.84 -15.49 31.13
C GLU A 635 20.99 -14.39 32.19
N LYS A 636 20.96 -13.12 31.75
CA LYS A 636 20.99 -11.97 32.67
C LYS A 636 19.77 -11.96 33.60
N LEU A 637 18.60 -12.23 33.05
CA LEU A 637 17.34 -12.29 33.81
C LEU A 637 17.34 -13.45 34.82
N ALA A 638 17.88 -14.61 34.46
CA ALA A 638 17.91 -15.81 35.30
C ALA A 638 18.62 -15.57 36.63
N ALA A 639 19.75 -14.85 36.62
CA ALA A 639 20.45 -14.47 37.86
C ALA A 639 19.58 -13.63 38.80
N ASN A 640 18.86 -12.65 38.25
CA ASN A 640 17.98 -11.76 39.01
C ASN A 640 16.71 -12.49 39.49
N ILE A 641 16.19 -13.44 38.72
CA ILE A 641 15.08 -14.32 39.14
C ILE A 641 15.50 -15.14 40.37
N ILE A 642 16.68 -15.76 40.35
CA ILE A 642 17.17 -16.53 41.50
C ILE A 642 17.40 -15.64 42.73
N GLN A 643 17.93 -14.42 42.53
CA GLN A 643 18.08 -13.48 43.64
C GLN A 643 16.73 -13.13 44.27
N TRP A 644 15.72 -12.84 43.45
CA TRP A 644 14.36 -12.57 43.91
C TRP A 644 13.73 -13.80 44.60
N GLU A 645 13.90 -15.00 44.06
CA GLU A 645 13.44 -16.25 44.69
C GLU A 645 14.05 -16.48 46.07
N ARG A 646 15.36 -16.23 46.22
CA ARG A 646 16.07 -16.40 47.49
C ARG A 646 15.57 -15.46 48.57
N GLN A 647 15.17 -14.24 48.22
CA GLN A 647 14.60 -13.27 49.16
C GLN A 647 13.25 -13.75 49.71
N ARG A 648 12.44 -14.43 48.88
CA ARG A 648 11.10 -14.95 49.27
C ARG A 648 11.13 -16.34 49.90
N ALA A 649 12.21 -17.10 49.70
CA ALA A 649 12.32 -18.47 50.18
C ALA A 649 12.06 -18.69 51.69
N PRO A 650 12.37 -17.77 52.62
CA PRO A 650 12.05 -17.95 54.03
C PRO A 650 10.54 -18.00 54.34
N ASP A 651 9.73 -17.28 53.56
CA ASP A 651 8.28 -17.12 53.83
C ASP A 651 7.42 -18.15 53.08
N VAL A 652 7.97 -18.76 52.02
CA VAL A 652 7.26 -19.69 51.13
C VAL A 652 7.47 -21.14 51.56
N THR A 653 6.39 -21.83 51.91
CA THR A 653 6.36 -23.24 52.30
C THR A 653 6.43 -24.18 51.09
N SER A 654 5.67 -23.88 50.02
CA SER A 654 5.71 -24.64 48.76
C SER A 654 5.26 -23.78 47.59
N ARG A 655 5.71 -24.12 46.38
CA ARG A 655 5.46 -23.38 45.13
C ARG A 655 4.71 -24.28 44.17
N HIS A 656 3.64 -23.78 43.59
CA HIS A 656 2.80 -24.51 42.63
C HIS A 656 2.69 -23.65 41.37
N ALA A 657 2.99 -24.22 40.22
CA ALA A 657 3.06 -23.49 38.96
C ALA A 657 2.03 -24.04 37.98
N GLU A 658 1.43 -23.16 37.19
CA GLU A 658 0.44 -23.49 36.17
C GLU A 658 -0.84 -24.19 36.68
N GLU A 659 -1.19 -23.96 37.94
CA GLU A 659 -2.33 -24.56 38.63
C GLU A 659 -3.68 -24.20 38.00
N ARG A 660 -4.56 -25.20 37.88
CA ARG A 660 -5.87 -25.04 37.23
C ARG A 660 -6.98 -25.02 38.27
N ALA A 661 -7.79 -23.96 38.24
CA ALA A 661 -9.01 -23.89 39.03
C ALA A 661 -10.14 -24.67 38.33
N GLU A 662 -10.83 -25.52 39.09
CA GLU A 662 -12.04 -26.20 38.64
C GLU A 662 -13.19 -25.21 38.39
N ARG A 663 -14.19 -25.67 37.61
CA ARG A 663 -15.37 -24.87 37.32
C ARG A 663 -16.16 -24.61 38.59
N THR A 664 -16.13 -23.36 39.03
CA THR A 664 -16.84 -22.91 40.21
C THR A 664 -18.07 -22.11 39.80
N VAL A 665 -19.24 -22.45 40.35
CA VAL A 665 -20.48 -21.71 40.10
C VAL A 665 -20.39 -20.32 40.73
N VAL A 666 -20.68 -19.28 39.95
CA VAL A 666 -20.66 -17.89 40.41
C VAL A 666 -21.97 -17.55 41.11
N GLY A 667 -21.96 -17.63 42.44
CA GLY A 667 -23.10 -17.27 43.27
C GLY A 667 -24.36 -18.03 42.87
N ARG A 668 -25.48 -17.31 42.62
CA ARG A 668 -26.76 -17.93 42.21
C ARG A 668 -27.04 -17.87 40.70
N THR A 669 -26.04 -17.50 39.89
CA THR A 669 -26.21 -17.25 38.45
C THR A 669 -26.35 -18.53 37.62
N GLY A 670 -25.88 -19.68 38.14
CA GLY A 670 -25.78 -20.93 37.38
C GLY A 670 -24.64 -20.95 36.35
N VAL A 671 -23.93 -19.83 36.16
CA VAL A 671 -22.77 -19.71 35.27
C VAL A 671 -21.51 -20.09 36.04
N THR A 672 -20.56 -20.74 35.35
CA THR A 672 -19.30 -21.20 35.97
C THR A 672 -18.11 -20.36 35.53
N LEU A 673 -17.17 -20.14 36.45
CA LEU A 673 -15.86 -19.53 36.21
C LEU A 673 -14.76 -20.58 36.41
N SER A 674 -13.75 -20.57 35.55
CA SER A 674 -12.48 -21.28 35.78
C SER A 674 -11.30 -20.41 35.38
N GLY A 675 -10.11 -20.74 35.85
CA GLY A 675 -8.90 -19.99 35.53
C GLY A 675 -7.66 -20.87 35.64
N ARG A 676 -6.53 -20.31 35.23
CA ARG A 676 -5.21 -20.89 35.43
C ARG A 676 -4.34 -19.81 36.03
N ALA A 677 -3.78 -20.07 37.21
CA ALA A 677 -2.80 -19.19 37.82
C ALA A 677 -1.40 -19.60 37.35
N ASP A 678 -0.56 -18.65 36.94
CA ASP A 678 0.80 -18.97 36.52
C ASP A 678 1.62 -19.51 37.68
N ARG A 679 1.44 -18.95 38.89
CA ARG A 679 2.06 -19.44 40.11
C ARG A 679 1.28 -19.10 41.37
N ILE A 680 1.21 -20.07 42.29
CA ILE A 680 0.66 -19.94 43.63
C ILE A 680 1.71 -20.39 44.64
N ASP A 681 2.10 -19.50 45.55
CA ASP A 681 3.04 -19.81 46.64
C ASP A 681 2.29 -19.94 47.96
N LEU A 682 2.38 -21.12 48.61
CA LEU A 682 1.78 -21.34 49.92
C LEU A 682 2.68 -20.75 51.00
N LEU A 683 2.09 -19.94 51.88
CA LEU A 683 2.73 -19.31 53.03
C LEU A 683 2.30 -20.02 54.33
N ALA A 684 2.96 -19.65 55.43
CA ALA A 684 2.53 -20.08 56.77
C ALA A 684 1.10 -19.59 57.08
N GLY A 685 0.39 -20.32 57.95
CA GLY A 685 -0.94 -19.91 58.42
C GLY A 685 -2.08 -20.08 57.41
N GLY A 686 -1.89 -20.88 56.35
CA GLY A 686 -2.94 -21.16 55.35
C GLY A 686 -3.14 -20.04 54.32
N MET A 687 -2.21 -19.09 54.27
CA MET A 687 -2.18 -18.01 53.29
C MET A 687 -1.50 -18.43 51.99
N ALA A 688 -1.80 -17.76 50.87
CA ALA A 688 -1.07 -17.96 49.62
C ALA A 688 -0.90 -16.67 48.80
N ASP A 689 0.20 -16.56 48.07
CA ASP A 689 0.43 -15.49 47.11
C ASP A 689 0.10 -15.99 45.69
N ILE A 690 -0.59 -15.16 44.90
CA ILE A 690 -0.85 -15.42 43.47
C ILE A 690 0.02 -14.47 42.63
N LEU A 691 0.81 -15.07 41.75
CA LEU A 691 1.80 -14.40 40.93
C LEU A 691 1.58 -14.71 39.45
N ASP A 692 1.59 -13.66 38.63
CA ASP A 692 1.36 -13.72 37.17
C ASP A 692 2.57 -13.09 36.48
N TYR A 693 3.31 -13.87 35.69
CA TYR A 693 4.55 -13.37 35.07
C TYR A 693 4.23 -12.59 33.79
N LYS A 694 4.79 -11.39 33.66
CA LYS A 694 4.61 -10.55 32.46
C LYS A 694 5.94 -10.07 31.90
N THR A 695 6.13 -10.27 30.61
CA THR A 695 7.26 -9.71 29.84
C THR A 695 6.99 -8.29 29.32
N GLY A 696 5.82 -7.74 29.61
CA GLY A 696 5.39 -6.38 29.23
C GLY A 696 4.65 -5.66 30.36
N SER A 697 4.20 -4.43 30.08
CA SER A 697 3.63 -3.51 31.08
C SER A 697 2.10 -3.51 31.18
N SER A 698 1.41 -4.29 30.33
CA SER A 698 -0.05 -4.45 30.35
C SER A 698 -0.45 -5.81 30.95
N PRO A 699 -1.55 -5.92 31.70
CA PRO A 699 -2.40 -4.85 32.24
C PRO A 699 -1.63 -3.99 33.24
N SER A 700 -2.01 -2.72 33.43
CA SER A 700 -1.37 -1.88 34.44
C SER A 700 -1.85 -2.21 35.84
N LYS A 701 -1.02 -1.95 36.86
CA LYS A 701 -1.41 -2.05 38.27
C LYS A 701 -2.67 -1.25 38.61
N ALA A 702 -2.86 -0.10 37.97
CA ALA A 702 -4.06 0.72 38.13
C ALA A 702 -5.33 -0.01 37.64
N GLN A 703 -5.25 -0.63 36.45
CA GLN A 703 -6.37 -1.37 35.85
C GLN A 703 -6.70 -2.63 36.67
N ALA A 704 -5.69 -3.31 37.20
CA ALA A 704 -5.91 -4.47 38.07
C ALA A 704 -6.51 -4.07 39.44
N HIS A 705 -5.98 -3.02 40.09
CA HIS A 705 -6.48 -2.54 41.38
C HIS A 705 -7.93 -2.01 41.31
N THR A 706 -8.29 -1.37 40.21
CA THR A 706 -9.66 -0.88 39.94
C THR A 706 -10.59 -1.97 39.41
N LEU A 707 -10.11 -3.21 39.28
CA LEU A 707 -10.83 -4.35 38.74
C LEU A 707 -11.30 -4.14 37.30
N LEU A 708 -10.66 -3.24 36.53
CA LEU A 708 -10.88 -3.14 35.08
C LEU A 708 -10.37 -4.39 34.36
N SER A 709 -9.21 -4.89 34.79
CA SER A 709 -8.62 -6.17 34.38
C SER A 709 -8.61 -7.11 35.59
N PRO A 710 -9.72 -7.81 35.89
CA PRO A 710 -9.94 -8.46 37.19
C PRO A 710 -9.24 -9.83 37.32
N GLN A 711 -8.29 -10.17 36.45
CA GLN A 711 -7.71 -11.52 36.37
C GLN A 711 -7.17 -12.03 37.71
N LEU A 712 -6.15 -11.35 38.27
CA LEU A 712 -5.53 -11.74 39.54
C LEU A 712 -6.53 -11.77 40.71
N ALA A 713 -7.47 -10.83 40.76
CA ALA A 713 -8.48 -10.78 41.81
C ALA A 713 -9.48 -11.94 41.72
N LEU A 714 -9.87 -12.34 40.50
CA LEU A 714 -10.74 -13.51 40.29
C LEU A 714 -10.01 -14.83 40.57
N GLU A 715 -8.72 -14.93 40.27
CA GLU A 715 -7.89 -16.07 40.69
C GLU A 715 -7.81 -16.17 42.22
N GLY A 716 -7.65 -15.04 42.91
CA GLY A 716 -7.73 -14.95 44.38
C GLY A 716 -9.09 -15.40 44.93
N ALA A 717 -10.17 -15.02 44.25
CA ALA A 717 -11.52 -15.43 44.62
C ALA A 717 -11.76 -16.94 44.46
N LEU A 718 -11.20 -17.53 43.38
CA LEU A 718 -11.23 -18.96 43.11
C LEU A 718 -10.41 -19.74 44.16
N LEU A 719 -9.25 -19.22 44.55
CA LEU A 719 -8.41 -19.80 45.61
C LEU A 719 -9.15 -19.90 46.94
N ARG A 720 -9.79 -18.81 47.36
CA ARG A 720 -10.57 -18.76 48.60
C ARG A 720 -11.77 -19.71 48.59
N ARG A 721 -12.28 -20.06 47.41
CA ARG A 721 -13.40 -21.00 47.23
C ARG A 721 -12.93 -22.45 47.10
N GLY A 722 -11.63 -22.72 47.22
CA GLY A 722 -11.07 -24.07 47.10
C GLY A 722 -11.13 -24.62 45.68
N ALA A 723 -11.21 -23.76 44.66
CA ALA A 723 -11.31 -24.19 43.26
C ALA A 723 -10.01 -24.86 42.76
N PHE A 724 -8.87 -24.58 43.38
CA PHE A 724 -7.61 -25.29 43.15
C PHE A 724 -7.55 -26.52 44.06
N LYS A 725 -8.03 -27.66 43.55
CA LYS A 725 -8.29 -28.88 44.33
C LYS A 725 -7.10 -29.37 45.16
N GLU A 726 -5.90 -29.31 44.59
CA GLU A 726 -4.67 -29.78 45.25
C GLU A 726 -4.23 -28.86 46.41
N LEU A 727 -4.60 -27.58 46.34
CA LEU A 727 -4.24 -26.57 47.35
C LEU A 727 -5.30 -26.45 48.45
N GLY A 728 -6.55 -26.81 48.15
CA GLY A 728 -7.69 -26.65 49.05
C GLY A 728 -8.04 -25.18 49.30
N ILE A 729 -8.78 -24.91 50.38
CA ILE A 729 -9.16 -23.54 50.76
C ILE A 729 -7.94 -22.83 51.36
N ARG A 730 -7.58 -21.68 50.77
CA ARG A 730 -6.48 -20.81 51.22
C ARG A 730 -6.91 -19.35 51.18
N GLU A 731 -6.33 -18.53 52.06
CA GLU A 731 -6.57 -17.10 52.09
C GLU A 731 -5.53 -16.37 51.20
N PRO A 732 -5.93 -15.63 50.15
CA PRO A 732 -4.99 -14.87 49.36
C PRO A 732 -4.33 -13.76 50.20
N SER A 733 -3.00 -13.73 50.21
CA SER A 733 -2.17 -12.76 50.93
C SER A 733 -1.65 -11.68 49.99
N GLN A 734 -1.10 -12.08 48.84
CA GLN A 734 -0.59 -11.19 47.81
C GLN A 734 -1.19 -11.50 46.44
N LEU A 735 -1.44 -10.44 45.66
CA LEU A 735 -1.78 -10.49 44.24
C LEU A 735 -0.77 -9.60 43.51
N ALA A 736 0.10 -10.17 42.68
CA ALA A 736 1.17 -9.40 42.04
C ALA A 736 1.50 -9.84 40.61
N PHE A 737 1.81 -8.85 39.77
CA PHE A 737 2.46 -9.09 38.49
C PHE A 737 3.97 -9.14 38.71
N VAL A 738 4.63 -10.20 38.25
CA VAL A 738 6.09 -10.27 38.26
C VAL A 738 6.60 -9.81 36.90
N ARG A 739 7.07 -8.56 36.83
CA ARG A 739 7.52 -7.94 35.57
C ARG A 739 8.93 -8.39 35.24
N LEU A 740 9.06 -9.15 34.15
CA LEU A 740 10.32 -9.61 33.59
C LEU A 740 10.77 -8.61 32.52
N LYS A 741 11.62 -7.66 32.90
CA LYS A 741 12.03 -6.55 32.02
C LYS A 741 13.17 -6.96 31.10
N ALA A 742 13.21 -6.37 29.90
CA ALA A 742 14.23 -6.67 28.89
C ALA A 742 15.66 -6.29 29.30
N ASN A 743 15.83 -5.39 30.28
CA ASN A 743 17.13 -5.02 30.85
C ASN A 743 17.66 -6.05 31.85
N GLY A 744 16.89 -7.10 32.16
CA GLY A 744 17.21 -8.16 33.11
C GLY A 744 16.57 -7.97 34.48
N ASP A 745 15.87 -6.87 34.75
CA ASP A 745 15.28 -6.62 36.06
C ASP A 745 14.02 -7.47 36.29
N VAL A 746 13.84 -7.91 37.53
CA VAL A 746 12.64 -8.60 38.02
C VAL A 746 11.95 -7.66 39.02
N ASP A 747 10.77 -7.17 38.66
CA ASP A 747 10.05 -6.16 39.44
C ASP A 747 8.68 -6.69 39.86
N PRO A 748 8.51 -7.13 41.13
CA PRO A 748 7.24 -7.60 41.65
C PRO A 748 6.30 -6.42 41.93
N GLU A 749 5.25 -6.30 41.13
CA GLU A 749 4.28 -5.22 41.19
C GLU A 749 2.98 -5.69 41.87
N SER A 750 2.87 -5.47 43.18
CA SER A 750 1.65 -5.77 43.95
C SER A 750 0.48 -4.88 43.53
N ILE A 751 -0.69 -5.48 43.30
CA ILE A 751 -1.93 -4.74 42.96
C ILE A 751 -2.73 -4.28 44.19
N LEU A 752 -2.25 -4.55 45.39
CA LEU A 752 -2.98 -4.26 46.64
C LEU A 752 -3.04 -2.78 46.99
N GLU A 753 -2.06 -1.99 46.53
CA GLU A 753 -2.01 -0.56 46.81
C GLU A 753 -1.87 0.25 45.51
N TYR A 754 -2.79 1.15 45.20
CA TYR A 754 -2.61 2.11 44.11
C TYR A 754 -3.04 3.51 44.54
N ASN A 755 -2.23 4.52 44.22
CA ASN A 755 -2.49 5.92 44.56
C ASN A 755 -2.85 6.12 46.06
N ARG A 756 -2.07 5.50 46.97
CA ARG A 756 -2.26 5.50 48.43
C ARG A 756 -3.56 4.85 48.92
N LYS A 757 -4.30 4.15 48.05
CA LYS A 757 -5.45 3.31 48.44
C LYS A 757 -4.98 1.88 48.61
N LEU A 758 -4.91 1.45 49.87
CA LEU A 758 -4.59 0.07 50.23
C LEU A 758 -5.88 -0.75 50.31
N ARG A 759 -5.88 -1.93 49.67
CA ARG A 759 -6.92 -2.94 49.77
C ARG A 759 -6.26 -4.28 50.05
N THR A 760 -6.85 -5.10 50.90
CA THR A 760 -6.33 -6.45 51.12
C THR A 760 -6.59 -7.33 49.89
N ALA A 761 -5.79 -8.39 49.72
CA ALA A 761 -6.00 -9.36 48.64
C ALA A 761 -7.41 -10.00 48.74
N ASN A 762 -7.89 -10.23 49.96
CA ASN A 762 -9.25 -10.68 50.25
C ASN A 762 -10.33 -9.69 49.80
N GLU A 763 -10.18 -8.41 50.14
CA GLU A 763 -11.14 -7.37 49.73
C GLU A 763 -11.21 -7.23 48.20
N LEU A 764 -10.08 -7.31 47.51
CA LEU A 764 -10.05 -7.27 46.04
C LEU A 764 -10.70 -8.51 45.43
N SER A 765 -10.44 -9.68 45.98
CA SER A 765 -10.98 -10.96 45.50
C SER A 765 -12.50 -11.04 45.67
N GLU A 766 -13.03 -10.66 46.84
CA GLU A 766 -14.47 -10.68 47.08
C GLU A 766 -15.22 -9.59 46.32
N ASP A 767 -14.64 -8.39 46.15
CA ASP A 767 -15.23 -7.34 45.31
C ASP A 767 -15.26 -7.77 43.83
N ALA A 768 -14.19 -8.40 43.33
CA ALA A 768 -14.15 -8.93 41.97
C ALA A 768 -15.22 -10.01 41.76
N TRP A 769 -15.39 -10.91 42.72
CA TRP A 769 -16.43 -11.95 42.67
C TRP A 769 -17.85 -11.35 42.71
N ALA A 770 -18.10 -10.41 43.61
CA ALA A 770 -19.40 -9.74 43.72
C ALA A 770 -19.76 -8.93 42.46
N ARG A 771 -18.77 -8.24 41.85
CA ARG A 771 -18.95 -7.53 40.57
C ARG A 771 -19.21 -8.49 39.42
N LEU A 772 -18.49 -9.63 39.38
CA LEU A 772 -18.74 -10.66 38.38
C LEU A 772 -20.15 -11.24 38.51
N GLU A 773 -20.60 -11.54 39.72
CA GLU A 773 -21.96 -12.04 39.95
C GLU A 773 -23.03 -11.04 39.44
N LYS A 774 -22.87 -9.75 39.75
CA LYS A 774 -23.75 -8.69 39.21
C LYS A 774 -23.72 -8.62 37.69
N LEU A 775 -22.53 -8.70 37.08
CA LEU A 775 -22.37 -8.67 35.63
C LEU A 775 -23.07 -9.85 34.96
N LEU A 776 -22.95 -11.05 35.54
CA LEU A 776 -23.59 -12.25 35.00
C LEU A 776 -25.11 -12.21 35.19
N PHE A 777 -25.63 -11.63 36.29
CA PHE A 777 -27.06 -11.37 36.42
C PHE A 777 -27.57 -10.36 35.39
N HIS A 778 -26.81 -9.30 35.10
CA HIS A 778 -27.15 -8.35 34.04
C HIS A 778 -27.29 -9.06 32.68
N TYR A 779 -26.39 -9.98 32.34
CA TYR A 779 -26.49 -10.81 31.14
C TYR A 779 -27.42 -12.03 31.26
N ALA A 780 -28.12 -12.21 32.39
CA ALA A 780 -29.22 -13.18 32.52
C ALA A 780 -30.57 -12.58 32.13
N ASP A 781 -30.66 -11.25 31.96
CA ASP A 781 -31.86 -10.56 31.47
C ASP A 781 -31.98 -10.69 29.93
N PRO A 782 -33.11 -11.21 29.40
CA PRO A 782 -33.36 -11.29 27.96
C PRO A 782 -33.22 -9.96 27.20
N THR A 783 -33.47 -8.82 27.87
CA THR A 783 -33.43 -7.48 27.27
C THR A 783 -32.01 -6.93 27.15
N THR A 784 -31.07 -7.42 27.96
CA THR A 784 -29.66 -7.06 27.87
C THR A 784 -29.04 -7.60 26.59
N GLY A 785 -28.48 -6.71 25.78
CA GLY A 785 -27.74 -7.07 24.58
C GLY A 785 -26.23 -6.94 24.76
N TYR A 786 -25.49 -7.63 23.89
CA TYR A 786 -24.03 -7.63 23.89
C TYR A 786 -23.51 -6.42 23.11
N LEU A 787 -23.36 -5.30 23.80
CA LEU A 787 -22.92 -4.03 23.21
C LEU A 787 -21.48 -4.14 22.68
N SER A 788 -21.24 -3.60 21.48
CA SER A 788 -19.88 -3.51 20.93
C SER A 788 -19.06 -2.43 21.62
N ARG A 789 -17.84 -2.76 22.06
CA ARG A 789 -16.88 -1.85 22.71
C ARG A 789 -17.46 -1.06 23.90
N ALA A 790 -18.18 -1.73 24.79
CA ALA A 790 -18.78 -1.10 25.99
C ALA A 790 -17.78 -0.24 26.80
N LEU A 791 -16.51 -0.67 26.91
CA LEU A 791 -15.43 0.11 27.50
C LEU A 791 -14.19 0.03 26.60
N PRO A 792 -13.96 1.00 25.69
CA PRO A 792 -12.82 1.02 24.78
C PRO A 792 -11.49 1.05 25.54
N PHE A 793 -10.46 0.36 25.03
CA PHE A 793 -9.12 0.38 25.65
C PHE A 793 -8.41 1.72 25.44
N ARG A 794 -8.56 2.30 24.23
CA ARG A 794 -8.18 3.67 23.87
C ARG A 794 -9.20 4.24 22.89
N GLU A 795 -9.47 5.54 23.01
CA GLU A 795 -10.24 6.28 22.00
C GLU A 795 -9.55 6.18 20.64
N GLY A 796 -10.30 5.82 19.59
CA GLY A 796 -9.82 5.73 18.21
C GLY A 796 -9.08 4.44 17.81
N GLU A 797 -8.83 3.52 18.73
CA GLU A 797 -8.32 2.16 18.39
C GLU A 797 -9.43 1.39 17.64
N VAL A 798 -9.18 0.82 16.47
CA VAL A 798 -10.23 0.21 15.59
C VAL A 798 -9.77 -1.12 14.98
N ASP A 799 -8.82 -1.77 15.63
CA ASP A 799 -8.15 -3.00 15.20
C ASP A 799 -8.59 -4.25 15.99
N GLY A 800 -9.74 -4.20 16.69
CA GLY A 800 -10.31 -5.37 17.33
C GLY A 800 -10.75 -6.43 16.32
N ASP A 801 -10.60 -7.72 16.70
CA ASP A 801 -10.90 -8.88 15.84
C ASP A 801 -12.30 -8.84 15.18
N TYR A 802 -13.26 -8.20 15.85
CA TYR A 802 -14.66 -8.12 15.42
C TYR A 802 -15.10 -6.70 15.05
N ASP A 803 -14.22 -5.71 15.06
CA ASP A 803 -14.56 -4.29 14.82
C ASP A 803 -15.13 -4.06 13.41
N HIS A 804 -14.60 -4.79 12.42
CA HIS A 804 -15.14 -4.79 11.07
C HIS A 804 -16.58 -5.35 11.02
N LEU A 805 -16.84 -6.47 11.72
CA LEU A 805 -18.18 -7.06 11.81
C LEU A 805 -19.15 -6.17 12.58
N ALA A 806 -18.65 -5.44 13.59
CA ALA A 806 -19.41 -4.46 14.34
C ALA A 806 -19.60 -3.13 13.59
N ARG A 807 -18.98 -2.95 12.41
CA ARG A 807 -18.99 -1.71 11.61
C ARG A 807 -18.51 -0.49 12.41
N VAL A 808 -17.51 -0.67 13.29
CA VAL A 808 -17.03 0.38 14.23
C VAL A 808 -16.75 1.70 13.53
N LEU A 809 -16.00 1.66 12.43
CA LEU A 809 -15.64 2.84 11.64
C LEU A 809 -16.85 3.65 11.14
N GLU A 810 -18.00 3.01 10.97
CA GLU A 810 -19.20 3.64 10.43
C GLU A 810 -19.96 4.41 11.51
N TRP A 811 -20.25 3.78 12.66
CA TRP A 811 -20.99 4.44 13.73
C TRP A 811 -20.10 5.32 14.61
N SER A 812 -18.79 5.05 14.71
CA SER A 812 -17.87 5.92 15.46
C SER A 812 -17.57 7.24 14.73
N ALA A 813 -17.67 7.25 13.41
CA ALA A 813 -17.51 8.46 12.59
C ALA A 813 -18.76 9.36 12.61
N GLY A 814 -19.90 8.83 13.06
CA GLY A 814 -21.20 9.51 13.07
C GLY A 814 -21.38 10.59 14.14
N GLY A 815 -20.43 10.73 15.08
CA GLY A 815 -20.60 11.59 16.26
C GLY A 815 -21.53 10.95 17.28
N GLU A 816 -21.18 11.07 18.56
CA GLU A 816 -21.98 10.58 19.69
C GLU A 816 -23.41 11.13 19.60
N SER A 817 -24.40 10.25 19.48
CA SER A 817 -25.76 10.58 19.88
C SER A 817 -25.74 10.85 21.38
N ASP A 818 -26.14 12.06 21.79
CA ASP A 818 -26.12 12.69 23.12
C ASP A 818 -26.78 11.92 24.31
N ASP A 819 -27.00 10.61 24.23
CA ASP A 819 -27.80 9.87 25.23
C ASP A 819 -27.00 9.01 26.24
N GLU A 820 -25.66 8.94 26.18
CA GLU A 820 -24.85 8.11 27.09
C GLU A 820 -23.99 8.90 28.11
N ALA A 821 -24.45 10.08 28.53
CA ALA A 821 -23.92 10.77 29.73
C ALA A 821 -24.82 10.51 30.95
N GLY A 822 -24.96 9.24 31.35
CA GLY A 822 -25.77 8.88 32.51
C GLY A 822 -25.55 7.44 32.97
N GLU A 823 -24.69 7.29 33.97
CA GLU A 823 -24.50 6.09 34.81
C GLU A 823 -23.75 4.90 34.18
N ALA A 824 -22.43 4.86 34.41
CA ALA A 824 -21.58 3.67 34.35
C ALA A 824 -20.87 3.44 35.69
#